data_AF-A0A536FVJ5-F1
#
_entry.id   AF-A0A536FVJ5-F1
#
_cell.length_a   1.000
_cell.length_b   1.000
_cell.length_c   1.000
_cell.angle_alpha   90.00
_cell.angle_beta   90.00
_cell.angle_gamma   90.00
#
_symmetry.space_group_name_H-M   'P 1'
#
loop_
_entity.id
_entity.type
_entity.pdbx_description
1 polymer ?
#
loop_
_entity_poly.entity_id
_entity_poly.type
_entity_poly.pdbx_seq_one_letter_code
_entity_poly.pdbx_strand_id
1 'polypeptide(L)'
;EQVRQRYGFEPPQLVDFKALRGDTSDNIPGVPGVGDKTAAKLVQDFVSVEALLERVDELPEGRLKSALQAHADKVRLGKRMVTIVRDVPIELELERARWTRYDYDKARRVFDHLEFRQLLTRFPPPDQVPVQPSLTFEPAPQAAGLRIVEDPTEAASLLDGPGERPEAMDAVAATLSGRPISGHDAKETELALRSLGGGQRDWAFSTFLAAYLLGAGSRDPRLEDLAREFLSVELVSTEQLLGTGRAARKPSAIAENEAAEFAARRAESILNLRPRLEAEMRNLGVDYLFHEIELPLAGVLADMESEGVAIDVPYLKQMQDELGAQLAAIEKEVEDVAGQKFNLNAPQQLAKVLFEDLRLPVGKRTKTGYSTDADTLETLREKHPIVGLILEHRQLSKLKSTYVDALPQLVDPMSGRVHTSFGQASTATGRLSSSNPNLMNIPIRAELGQRIRRAFKAGRPDHVMVSADYSQIELRIAAHLSGDPKLLGAFAAGQDIHTATAAAVFKIPLEEVTPDQRRLAKVANFGSIYGQGEYGLSQQLGITGDVAREFLGQYWSTYARLREYLDDVRRKAREEGLVVSATGRRRSIPDLRSPNFQLRGAAERMAINFPMQSLAADIIKIAMVRLHREIDADEIEGRMLLQVHDELLFEVPRSELDQFAEKVPRIMTGAYELETGIEVETKVGPNWADMKKLAVVRA
;
A
#
# COMPACT_ATOMS: atom_id res chain seq x y z
N GLU A 1 -14.25 11.49 16.89
CA GLU A 1 -14.37 10.14 16.30
C GLU A 1 -13.85 9.01 17.20
N GLN A 2 -12.57 8.97 17.57
CA GLN A 2 -12.03 7.88 18.40
C GLN A 2 -12.74 7.70 19.76
N VAL A 3 -13.17 8.78 20.41
CA VAL A 3 -13.95 8.72 21.67
C VAL A 3 -15.30 8.04 21.44
N ARG A 4 -16.01 8.38 20.35
CA ARG A 4 -17.28 7.78 19.98
C ARG A 4 -17.13 6.28 19.69
N GLN A 5 -16.09 5.89 18.95
CA GLN A 5 -15.82 4.48 18.66
C GLN A 5 -15.46 3.67 19.91
N ARG A 6 -14.72 4.28 20.85
CA ARG A 6 -14.24 3.60 22.05
C ARG A 6 -15.30 3.52 23.16
N TYR A 7 -16.12 4.55 23.32
CA TYR A 7 -16.99 4.70 24.49
C TYR A 7 -18.48 4.87 24.13
N GLY A 8 -18.83 5.09 22.86
CA GLY A 8 -20.20 5.21 22.37
C GLY A 8 -20.92 6.51 22.74
N PHE A 9 -20.20 7.51 23.23
CA PHE A 9 -20.72 8.85 23.58
C PHE A 9 -19.78 9.95 23.07
N GLU A 10 -20.21 11.20 23.11
CA GLU A 10 -19.47 12.36 22.59
C GLU A 10 -18.39 12.86 23.58
N PRO A 11 -17.30 13.50 23.09
CA PRO A 11 -16.21 13.99 23.95
C PRO A 11 -16.62 14.81 25.18
N PRO A 12 -17.63 15.70 25.13
CA PRO A 12 -18.07 16.44 26.32
C PRO A 12 -18.53 15.55 27.48
N GLN A 13 -19.01 14.34 27.20
CA GLN A 13 -19.58 13.42 28.20
C GLN A 13 -18.50 12.59 28.92
N LEU A 14 -17.22 12.78 28.56
CA LEU A 14 -16.11 12.09 29.20
C LEU A 14 -15.98 12.49 30.69
N VAL A 15 -16.39 13.72 31.04
CA VAL A 15 -16.42 14.18 32.44
C VAL A 15 -17.46 13.41 33.26
N ASP A 16 -18.64 13.13 32.68
CA ASP A 16 -19.70 12.33 33.31
C ASP A 16 -19.26 10.87 33.49
N PHE A 17 -18.60 10.32 32.47
CA PHE A 17 -18.02 8.99 32.52
C PHE A 17 -16.99 8.84 33.65
N LYS A 18 -16.05 9.80 33.74
CA LYS A 18 -15.02 9.81 34.79
C LYS A 18 -15.61 10.01 36.18
N ALA A 19 -16.65 10.84 36.32
CA ALA A 19 -17.33 11.04 37.59
C ALA A 19 -17.97 9.76 38.14
N LEU A 20 -18.51 8.90 37.26
CA LEU A 20 -19.13 7.64 37.64
C LEU A 20 -18.12 6.53 37.90
N ARG A 21 -17.12 6.39 37.03
CA ARG A 21 -16.06 5.36 37.12
C ARG A 21 -15.03 5.68 38.22
N GLY A 22 -14.76 6.96 38.45
CA GLY A 22 -13.58 7.44 39.18
C GLY A 22 -12.35 7.59 38.28
N ASP A 23 -11.39 8.38 38.76
CA ASP A 23 -10.08 8.57 38.13
C ASP A 23 -8.98 8.24 39.15
N THR A 24 -8.29 7.12 38.93
CA THR A 24 -7.22 6.65 39.83
C THR A 24 -5.98 7.53 39.79
N SER A 25 -5.76 8.28 38.71
CA SER A 25 -4.59 9.14 38.54
C SER A 25 -4.67 10.37 39.44
N ASP A 26 -5.88 10.95 39.50
CA ASP A 26 -6.19 12.15 40.30
C ASP A 26 -6.81 11.81 41.67
N ASN A 27 -6.79 10.52 42.05
CA ASN A 27 -7.37 10.00 43.29
C ASN A 27 -8.85 10.40 43.49
N ILE A 28 -9.62 10.44 42.41
CA ILE A 28 -11.05 10.78 42.42
C ILE A 28 -11.85 9.48 42.55
N PRO A 29 -12.56 9.25 43.66
CA PRO A 29 -13.31 8.02 43.89
C PRO A 29 -14.55 7.95 42.98
N GLY A 30 -14.74 6.81 42.32
CA GLY A 30 -15.95 6.50 41.57
C GLY A 30 -17.07 5.92 42.43
N VAL A 31 -18.16 5.53 41.79
CA VAL A 31 -19.27 4.81 42.44
C VAL A 31 -18.86 3.36 42.65
N PRO A 32 -18.90 2.82 43.88
CA PRO A 32 -18.59 1.42 44.14
C PRO A 32 -19.42 0.47 43.27
N GLY A 33 -18.75 -0.43 42.55
CA GLY A 33 -19.39 -1.37 41.64
C GLY A 33 -19.68 -0.83 40.23
N VAL A 34 -19.31 0.41 39.91
CA VAL A 34 -19.43 0.99 38.57
C VAL A 34 -18.07 0.99 37.87
N GLY A 35 -17.89 0.08 36.91
CA GLY A 35 -16.72 0.03 36.02
C GLY A 35 -16.99 0.61 34.64
N ASP A 36 -15.98 0.59 33.76
CA ASP A 36 -16.00 1.22 32.42
C ASP A 36 -17.25 0.93 31.60
N LYS A 37 -17.69 -0.33 31.55
CA LYS A 37 -18.87 -0.72 30.76
C LYS A 37 -20.16 -0.13 31.32
N THR A 38 -20.30 -0.15 32.64
CA THR A 38 -21.50 0.36 33.34
C THR A 38 -21.54 1.89 33.26
N ALA A 39 -20.40 2.56 33.50
CA ALA A 39 -20.30 4.01 33.37
C ALA A 39 -20.62 4.47 31.93
N ALA A 40 -20.07 3.80 30.92
CA ALA A 40 -20.34 4.16 29.53
C ALA A 40 -21.81 3.98 29.15
N LYS A 41 -22.43 2.89 29.59
CA LYS A 41 -23.86 2.66 29.37
C LYS A 41 -24.73 3.73 30.03
N LEU A 42 -24.46 4.06 31.30
CA LEU A 42 -25.22 5.09 32.03
C LEU A 42 -25.10 6.47 31.37
N VAL A 43 -23.92 6.81 30.84
CA VAL A 43 -23.72 8.08 30.10
C VAL A 43 -24.43 8.08 28.75
N GLN A 44 -24.50 6.93 28.06
CA GLN A 44 -25.27 6.81 26.81
C GLN A 44 -26.78 6.94 27.07
N ASP A 45 -27.27 6.28 28.13
CA ASP A 45 -28.71 6.22 28.43
C ASP A 45 -29.24 7.55 29.00
N PHE A 46 -28.45 8.26 29.82
CA PHE A 46 -28.90 9.46 30.56
C PHE A 46 -28.21 10.75 30.13
N VAL A 47 -27.22 10.68 29.23
CA VAL A 47 -26.46 11.81 28.66
C VAL A 47 -25.53 12.54 29.64
N SER A 48 -25.96 12.76 30.89
CA SER A 48 -25.19 13.44 31.94
C SER A 48 -25.43 12.83 33.33
N VAL A 49 -24.50 13.07 34.26
CA VAL A 49 -24.63 12.68 35.67
C VAL A 49 -25.84 13.33 36.34
N GLU A 50 -26.13 14.60 36.04
CA GLU A 50 -27.26 15.32 36.62
C GLU A 50 -28.58 14.67 36.21
N ALA A 51 -28.76 14.42 34.91
CA ALA A 51 -29.94 13.73 34.39
C ALA A 51 -30.06 12.29 34.91
N LEU A 52 -28.94 11.59 35.11
CA LEU A 52 -28.92 10.27 35.74
C LEU A 52 -29.39 10.32 37.20
N LEU A 53 -28.93 11.30 37.98
CA LEU A 53 -29.26 11.42 39.40
C LEU A 53 -30.69 11.90 39.64
N GLU A 54 -31.24 12.75 38.76
CA GLU A 54 -32.65 13.18 38.79
C GLU A 54 -33.62 12.03 38.48
N ARG A 55 -33.18 11.06 37.68
CA ARG A 55 -33.97 9.90 37.23
C ARG A 55 -33.50 8.58 37.84
N VAL A 56 -32.74 8.64 38.93
CA VAL A 56 -32.16 7.44 39.57
C VAL A 56 -33.24 6.45 40.04
N ASP A 57 -34.45 6.94 40.31
CA ASP A 57 -35.58 6.13 40.73
C ASP A 57 -36.18 5.26 39.61
N GLU A 58 -35.92 5.60 38.34
CA GLU A 58 -36.31 4.80 37.17
C GLU A 58 -35.43 3.56 36.97
N LEU A 59 -34.27 3.50 37.65
CA LEU A 59 -33.40 2.33 37.58
C LEU A 59 -34.05 1.12 38.29
N PRO A 60 -33.81 -0.11 37.80
CA PRO A 60 -34.25 -1.33 38.48
C PRO A 60 -33.76 -1.39 39.93
N GLU A 61 -34.58 -1.94 40.83
CA GLU A 61 -34.15 -2.17 42.22
C GLU A 61 -32.92 -3.08 42.27
N GLY A 62 -31.88 -2.65 43.00
CA GLY A 62 -30.64 -3.40 43.10
C GLY A 62 -29.45 -2.57 43.57
N ARG A 63 -28.29 -3.23 43.68
CA ARG A 63 -27.04 -2.64 44.22
C ARG A 63 -26.59 -1.37 43.49
N LEU A 64 -26.81 -1.29 42.18
CA LEU A 64 -26.43 -0.13 41.37
C LEU A 64 -27.23 1.13 41.75
N LYS A 65 -28.56 0.98 41.90
CA LYS A 65 -29.45 2.06 42.32
C LYS A 65 -29.10 2.56 43.72
N SER A 66 -28.94 1.65 44.68
CA SER A 66 -28.54 2.00 46.04
C SER A 66 -27.17 2.67 46.11
N ALA A 67 -26.20 2.25 45.29
CA ALA A 67 -24.87 2.85 45.24
C ALA A 67 -24.91 4.28 44.64
N LEU A 68 -25.69 4.50 43.58
CA LEU A 68 -25.85 5.83 42.98
C LEU A 68 -26.55 6.80 43.95
N GLN A 69 -27.58 6.35 44.67
CA GLN A 69 -28.26 7.16 45.69
C GLN A 69 -27.34 7.47 46.88
N ALA A 70 -26.60 6.48 47.39
CA ALA A 70 -25.71 6.64 48.55
C ALA A 70 -24.45 7.50 48.25
N HIS A 71 -24.11 7.66 46.96
CA HIS A 71 -22.90 8.38 46.53
C HIS A 71 -23.18 9.59 45.63
N ALA A 72 -24.44 10.02 45.49
CA ALA A 72 -24.84 11.10 44.58
C ALA A 72 -23.98 12.37 44.75
N ASP A 73 -23.74 12.81 45.98
CA ASP A 73 -22.95 14.02 46.25
C ASP A 73 -21.47 13.85 45.92
N LYS A 74 -20.93 12.63 46.08
CA LYS A 74 -19.56 12.30 45.68
C LYS A 74 -19.42 12.29 44.16
N VAL A 75 -20.41 11.81 43.42
CA VAL A 75 -20.39 11.84 41.94
C VAL A 75 -20.46 13.28 41.44
N ARG A 76 -21.34 14.12 42.01
CA ARG A 76 -21.39 15.55 41.67
C ARG A 76 -20.07 16.27 41.96
N LEU A 77 -19.45 15.97 43.11
CA LEU A 77 -18.14 16.50 43.45
C LEU A 77 -17.05 15.98 42.48
N GLY A 78 -17.06 14.69 42.17
CA GLY A 78 -16.13 14.06 41.23
C GLY A 78 -16.22 14.68 39.85
N LYS A 79 -17.44 14.93 39.34
CA LYS A 79 -17.66 15.66 38.09
C LYS A 79 -17.04 17.05 38.11
N ARG A 80 -17.23 17.81 39.19
CA ARG A 80 -16.58 19.13 39.33
C ARG A 80 -15.06 19.01 39.33
N MET A 81 -14.50 18.03 40.01
CA MET A 81 -13.04 17.84 40.09
C MET A 81 -12.40 17.45 38.75
N VAL A 82 -13.08 16.63 37.93
CA VAL A 82 -12.57 16.26 36.59
C VAL A 82 -12.87 17.30 35.51
N THR A 83 -13.67 18.32 35.81
CA THR A 83 -14.02 19.37 34.85
C THR A 83 -12.93 20.42 34.83
N ILE A 84 -12.29 20.57 33.66
CA ILE A 84 -11.26 21.60 33.45
C ILE A 84 -11.91 22.98 33.43
N VAL A 85 -11.40 23.88 34.28
CA VAL A 85 -11.74 25.31 34.26
C VAL A 85 -11.11 25.93 33.00
N ARG A 86 -11.94 26.43 32.09
CA ARG A 86 -11.52 26.96 30.78
C ARG A 86 -11.51 28.49 30.71
N ASP A 87 -12.03 29.13 31.74
CA ASP A 87 -12.22 30.56 31.92
C ASP A 87 -11.28 31.13 32.99
N VAL A 88 -10.10 30.52 33.14
CA VAL A 88 -9.06 31.02 34.03
C VAL A 88 -8.67 32.44 33.58
N PRO A 89 -8.61 33.45 34.47
CA PRO A 89 -8.31 34.83 34.12
C PRO A 89 -6.81 35.03 33.86
N ILE A 90 -6.30 34.32 32.85
CA ILE A 90 -4.93 34.43 32.34
C ILE A 90 -4.99 34.85 30.87
N GLU A 91 -4.16 35.81 30.52
CA GLU A 91 -3.94 36.20 29.13
C GLU A 91 -2.83 35.32 28.56
N LEU A 92 -3.19 34.34 27.72
CA LEU A 92 -2.23 33.42 27.11
C LEU A 92 -1.76 33.96 25.77
N GLU A 93 -0.56 34.54 25.76
CA GLU A 93 0.15 34.88 24.52
C GLU A 93 0.83 33.63 23.93
N LEU A 94 0.14 32.91 23.05
CA LEU A 94 0.65 31.67 22.43
C LEU A 94 2.01 31.87 21.71
N GLU A 95 2.27 33.07 21.17
CA GLU A 95 3.55 33.40 20.55
C GLU A 95 4.71 33.42 21.55
N ARG A 96 4.48 33.87 22.79
CA ARG A 96 5.52 33.85 23.85
C ARG A 96 5.77 32.44 24.39
N ALA A 97 4.80 31.54 24.25
CA ALA A 97 4.94 30.14 24.63
C ALA A 97 5.68 29.30 23.55
N ARG A 98 6.08 29.91 22.42
CA ARG A 98 6.81 29.21 21.37
C ARG A 98 8.23 28.85 21.76
N TRP A 99 8.56 27.59 21.56
CA TRP A 99 9.91 27.10 21.72
C TRP A 99 10.73 27.41 20.46
N THR A 100 11.58 28.44 20.50
CA THR A 100 12.35 28.86 19.32
C THR A 100 13.83 28.47 19.42
N ARG A 101 14.48 28.77 20.54
CA ARG A 101 15.89 28.45 20.83
C ARG A 101 16.10 28.25 22.33
N TYR A 102 17.18 27.56 22.69
CA TYR A 102 17.67 27.49 24.06
C TYR A 102 19.14 27.94 24.12
N ASP A 103 19.54 28.47 25.26
CA ASP A 103 20.93 28.88 25.51
C ASP A 103 21.76 27.63 25.83
N TYR A 104 22.46 27.11 24.82
CA TYR A 104 23.24 25.87 24.92
C TYR A 104 24.31 25.96 26.02
N ASP A 105 24.95 27.11 26.21
CA ASP A 105 25.95 27.27 27.25
C ASP A 105 25.35 27.28 28.66
N LYS A 106 24.16 27.85 28.84
CA LYS A 106 23.42 27.70 30.10
C LYS A 106 22.98 26.25 30.31
N ALA A 107 22.45 25.59 29.29
CA ALA A 107 22.05 24.19 29.38
C ALA A 107 23.24 23.29 29.72
N ARG A 108 24.36 23.41 28.99
CA ARG A 108 25.60 22.69 29.26
C ARG A 108 26.09 22.90 30.69
N ARG A 109 26.11 24.14 31.19
CA ARG A 109 26.50 24.42 32.59
C ARG A 109 25.61 23.69 33.61
N VAL A 110 24.30 23.65 33.38
CA VAL A 110 23.36 22.91 34.23
C VAL A 110 23.60 21.40 34.13
N PHE A 111 23.78 20.87 32.92
CA PHE A 111 24.03 19.44 32.70
C PHE A 111 25.36 18.98 33.28
N ASP A 112 26.41 19.79 33.16
CA ASP A 112 27.72 19.53 33.77
C ASP A 112 27.63 19.57 35.29
N HIS A 113 26.89 20.52 35.86
CA HIS A 113 26.65 20.60 37.31
C HIS A 113 25.86 19.40 37.86
N LEU A 114 24.87 18.92 37.09
CA LEU A 114 24.08 17.73 37.42
C LEU A 114 24.75 16.41 36.98
N GLU A 115 25.96 16.47 36.42
CA GLU A 115 26.73 15.34 35.89
C GLU A 115 26.02 14.52 34.80
N PHE A 116 25.04 15.11 34.09
CA PHE A 116 24.28 14.48 33.00
C PHE A 116 25.03 14.46 31.66
N ARG A 117 26.30 14.07 31.68
CA ARG A 117 27.21 14.14 30.53
C ARG A 117 26.74 13.29 29.33
N GLN A 118 26.10 12.14 29.56
CA GLN A 118 25.55 11.30 28.48
C GLN A 118 24.25 11.84 27.87
N LEU A 119 23.49 12.67 28.60
CA LEU A 119 22.28 13.29 28.05
C LEU A 119 22.63 14.53 27.23
N LEU A 120 23.71 15.24 27.59
CA LEU A 120 24.21 16.37 26.83
C LEU A 120 24.62 15.99 25.40
N THR A 121 25.15 14.77 25.18
CA THR A 121 25.49 14.29 23.83
C THR A 121 24.28 14.05 22.92
N ARG A 122 23.07 14.02 23.49
CA ARG A 122 21.80 13.94 22.74
C ARG A 122 21.20 15.32 22.45
N PHE A 123 21.77 16.39 22.99
CA PHE A 123 21.34 17.77 22.71
C PHE A 123 22.13 18.33 21.52
N PRO A 124 21.47 18.80 20.45
CA PRO A 124 22.15 19.32 19.28
C PRO A 124 22.85 20.66 19.60
N PRO A 125 24.10 20.90 19.14
CA PRO A 125 24.77 22.20 19.26
C PRO A 125 23.98 23.32 18.58
N PRO A 126 24.18 24.61 18.94
CA PRO A 126 23.35 25.75 18.50
C PRO A 126 23.12 25.83 16.99
N ASP A 127 24.13 25.42 16.22
CA ASP A 127 24.23 25.43 14.76
C ASP A 127 23.55 24.21 14.11
N GLN A 128 23.12 23.24 14.92
CA GLN A 128 22.35 22.05 14.56
C GLN A 128 20.99 21.98 15.28
N VAL A 129 20.64 22.97 16.10
CA VAL A 129 19.28 23.11 16.62
C VAL A 129 18.42 23.50 15.41
N PRO A 130 17.46 22.67 14.99
CA PRO A 130 16.49 23.12 14.01
C PRO A 130 15.83 24.34 14.63
N VAL A 131 15.93 25.48 13.96
CA VAL A 131 14.98 26.57 14.20
C VAL A 131 13.63 25.89 14.04
N GLN A 132 12.85 25.72 15.11
CA GLN A 132 11.44 25.44 14.89
C GLN A 132 10.98 26.59 14.00
N PRO A 133 10.52 26.32 12.76
CA PRO A 133 9.93 27.39 11.99
C PRO A 133 8.88 28.00 12.91
N SER A 134 8.95 29.31 13.12
CA SER A 134 7.80 29.98 13.65
C SER A 134 6.65 29.56 12.74
N LEU A 135 5.66 28.83 13.27
CA LEU A 135 4.37 28.71 12.60
C LEU A 135 3.68 30.09 12.62
N THR A 136 4.41 31.20 12.51
CA THR A 136 3.86 32.31 11.76
C THR A 136 3.72 31.71 10.38
N PHE A 137 2.53 31.16 10.13
CA PHE A 137 2.09 31.02 8.77
C PHE A 137 2.16 32.43 8.21
N GLU A 138 3.26 32.73 7.53
CA GLU A 138 3.21 33.80 6.57
C GLU A 138 2.03 33.43 5.66
N PRO A 139 1.12 34.37 5.36
CA PRO A 139 0.20 34.16 4.25
C PRO A 139 1.03 33.61 3.12
N ALA A 140 0.56 32.51 2.51
CA ALA A 140 1.32 31.82 1.49
C ALA A 140 1.92 32.88 0.54
N PRO A 141 3.25 32.86 0.30
CA PRO A 141 3.83 33.86 -0.57
C PRO A 141 3.02 33.82 -1.87
N GLN A 142 2.32 34.92 -2.19
CA GLN A 142 1.67 35.06 -3.49
C GLN A 142 2.75 34.71 -4.50
N ALA A 143 2.55 33.62 -5.25
CA ALA A 143 3.64 33.07 -6.01
C ALA A 143 4.15 34.15 -6.97
N ALA A 144 5.36 34.63 -6.70
CA ALA A 144 5.95 35.72 -7.47
C ALA A 144 6.16 35.22 -8.90
N GLY A 145 5.58 35.93 -9.87
CA GLY A 145 5.57 35.51 -11.28
C GLY A 145 4.24 34.96 -11.79
N LEU A 146 3.19 34.90 -10.96
CA LEU A 146 1.83 34.67 -11.42
C LEU A 146 1.20 35.96 -11.95
N ARG A 147 0.67 35.92 -13.17
CA ARG A 147 -0.30 36.92 -13.65
C ARG A 147 -1.67 36.46 -13.17
N ILE A 148 -2.24 37.16 -12.19
CA ILE A 148 -3.65 37.01 -11.85
C ILE A 148 -4.43 37.63 -13.01
N VAL A 149 -5.27 36.83 -13.65
CA VAL A 149 -6.12 37.27 -14.75
C VAL A 149 -7.53 37.35 -14.20
N GLU A 150 -8.02 38.58 -14.00
CA GLU A 150 -9.33 38.84 -13.39
C GLU A 150 -10.46 38.76 -14.43
N ASP A 151 -10.14 38.83 -15.72
CA ASP A 151 -11.08 38.73 -16.83
C ASP A 151 -11.04 37.34 -17.48
N PRO A 152 -12.14 36.56 -17.45
CA PRO A 152 -12.25 35.29 -18.17
C PRO A 152 -11.90 35.39 -19.66
N THR A 153 -12.14 36.55 -20.27
CA THR A 153 -11.83 36.82 -21.69
C THR A 153 -10.33 36.97 -21.91
N GLU A 154 -9.62 37.63 -20.99
CA GLU A 154 -8.17 37.73 -20.98
C GLU A 154 -7.53 36.35 -20.69
N ALA A 155 -8.13 35.55 -19.80
CA ALA A 155 -7.69 34.18 -19.52
C ALA A 155 -7.91 33.27 -20.72
N ALA A 156 -9.05 33.40 -21.41
CA ALA A 156 -9.33 32.73 -22.67
C ALA A 156 -8.39 33.20 -23.78
N SER A 157 -8.05 34.49 -23.84
CA SER A 157 -7.10 35.04 -24.83
C SER A 157 -5.66 34.56 -24.68
N LEU A 158 -5.29 34.08 -23.48
CA LEU A 158 -4.01 33.38 -23.23
C LEU A 158 -4.02 31.95 -23.78
N LEU A 159 -5.20 31.42 -24.12
CA LEU A 159 -5.44 30.10 -24.68
C LEU A 159 -5.95 30.16 -26.15
N ASP A 160 -6.36 31.34 -26.63
CA ASP A 160 -6.91 31.51 -27.98
C ASP A 160 -5.81 31.72 -29.04
N GLY A 161 -5.51 30.67 -29.79
CA GLY A 161 -5.50 30.77 -31.25
C GLY A 161 -6.95 30.75 -31.77
N PRO A 162 -7.28 31.44 -32.87
CA PRO A 162 -8.64 31.61 -33.31
C PRO A 162 -9.17 30.37 -34.05
N GLY A 163 -9.80 29.44 -33.33
CA GLY A 163 -10.56 28.36 -33.98
C GLY A 163 -11.20 27.37 -33.03
N GLU A 164 -12.13 26.59 -33.58
CA GLU A 164 -12.96 25.61 -32.88
C GLU A 164 -12.12 24.60 -32.04
N ARG A 165 -12.77 23.96 -31.07
CA ARG A 165 -12.22 23.15 -29.94
C ARG A 165 -10.90 22.35 -30.13
N PRO A 166 -10.51 21.81 -31.30
CA PRO A 166 -9.16 21.29 -31.49
C PRO A 166 -8.04 22.30 -31.20
N GLU A 167 -8.21 23.57 -31.59
CA GLU A 167 -7.11 24.56 -31.60
C GLU A 167 -6.77 25.13 -30.21
N ALA A 168 -7.75 25.25 -29.31
CA ALA A 168 -7.54 25.72 -27.94
C ALA A 168 -6.72 24.71 -27.11
N MET A 169 -6.88 23.40 -27.36
CA MET A 169 -6.09 22.37 -26.68
C MET A 169 -4.69 22.25 -27.25
N ASP A 170 -4.51 22.45 -28.56
CA ASP A 170 -3.20 22.61 -29.17
C ASP A 170 -2.48 23.85 -28.63
N ALA A 171 -3.19 24.95 -28.40
CA ALA A 171 -2.65 26.16 -27.79
C ALA A 171 -2.28 25.97 -26.30
N VAL A 172 -3.12 25.28 -25.51
CA VAL A 172 -2.78 24.89 -24.13
C VAL A 172 -1.58 23.95 -24.13
N ALA A 173 -1.57 22.94 -24.98
CA ALA A 173 -0.47 21.99 -25.14
C ALA A 173 0.83 22.70 -25.56
N ALA A 174 0.76 23.65 -26.48
CA ALA A 174 1.89 24.47 -26.90
C ALA A 174 2.38 25.40 -25.78
N THR A 175 1.48 26.00 -25.01
CA THR A 175 1.81 26.88 -23.88
C THR A 175 2.47 26.13 -22.72
N LEU A 176 2.05 24.88 -22.48
CA LEU A 176 2.62 23.99 -21.48
C LEU A 176 3.90 23.29 -21.97
N SER A 177 4.15 23.27 -23.27
CA SER A 177 5.32 22.63 -23.87
C SER A 177 6.63 23.28 -23.39
N GLY A 178 7.56 22.46 -22.92
CA GLY A 178 8.87 22.90 -22.43
C GLY A 178 8.85 23.69 -21.10
N ARG A 179 7.72 23.70 -20.38
CA ARG A 179 7.60 24.32 -19.06
C ARG A 179 7.30 23.27 -17.99
N PRO A 180 8.10 23.21 -16.90
CA PRO A 180 7.80 22.32 -15.79
C PRO A 180 6.46 22.65 -15.14
N ILE A 181 5.57 21.67 -15.01
CA ILE A 181 4.24 21.84 -14.41
C ILE A 181 4.17 21.30 -12.98
N SER A 182 3.39 21.98 -12.14
CA SER A 182 3.01 21.51 -10.80
C SER A 182 1.53 21.13 -10.81
N GLY A 183 1.20 19.97 -10.23
CA GLY A 183 -0.17 19.51 -10.14
C GLY A 183 -0.45 18.75 -8.85
N HIS A 184 -1.68 18.23 -8.75
CA HIS A 184 -2.03 17.32 -7.66
C HIS A 184 -1.57 15.91 -7.98
N ASP A 185 -2.29 15.20 -8.86
CA ASP A 185 -1.92 13.88 -9.35
C ASP A 185 -1.28 14.01 -10.75
N ALA A 186 0.01 13.71 -10.85
CA ALA A 186 0.76 13.87 -12.09
C ALA A 186 0.30 12.87 -13.17
N LYS A 187 0.07 11.62 -12.79
CA LYS A 187 -0.29 10.55 -13.74
C LYS A 187 -1.69 10.76 -14.30
N GLU A 188 -2.66 11.07 -13.45
CA GLU A 188 -4.04 11.33 -13.90
C GLU A 188 -4.10 12.57 -14.81
N THR A 189 -3.30 13.60 -14.52
CA THR A 189 -3.20 14.78 -15.38
C THR A 189 -2.56 14.44 -16.73
N GLU A 190 -1.48 13.65 -16.75
CA GLU A 190 -0.87 13.14 -17.99
C GLU A 190 -1.87 12.38 -18.85
N LEU A 191 -2.61 11.44 -18.26
CA LEU A 191 -3.64 10.67 -18.96
C LEU A 191 -4.72 11.57 -19.56
N ALA A 192 -5.20 12.55 -18.80
CA ALA A 192 -6.16 13.53 -19.28
C ALA A 192 -5.60 14.35 -20.46
N LEU A 193 -4.36 14.85 -20.37
CA LEU A 193 -3.73 15.63 -21.44
C LEU A 193 -3.52 14.80 -22.71
N ARG A 194 -3.14 13.52 -22.59
CA ARG A 194 -2.95 12.60 -23.71
C ARG A 194 -4.25 12.29 -24.43
N SER A 195 -5.34 12.12 -23.68
CA SER A 195 -6.68 11.94 -24.26
C SER A 195 -7.12 13.13 -25.12
N LEU A 196 -6.49 14.29 -24.95
CA LEU A 196 -6.73 15.51 -25.70
C LEU A 196 -5.69 15.75 -26.81
N GLY A 197 -4.79 14.79 -27.09
CA GLY A 197 -3.74 14.91 -28.10
C GLY A 197 -2.45 15.58 -27.61
N GLY A 198 -2.32 15.86 -26.30
CA GLY A 198 -1.11 16.41 -25.72
C GLY A 198 0.00 15.37 -25.55
N GLY A 199 1.25 15.76 -25.86
CA GLY A 199 2.45 14.97 -25.53
C GLY A 199 2.85 15.04 -24.06
N GLN A 200 3.90 14.30 -23.70
CA GLN A 200 4.46 14.25 -22.34
C GLN A 200 4.84 15.66 -21.83
N ARG A 201 4.69 15.88 -20.53
CA ARG A 201 5.08 17.12 -19.86
C ARG A 201 6.25 16.92 -18.90
N ASP A 202 7.05 17.98 -18.76
CA ASP A 202 8.03 18.05 -17.70
C ASP A 202 7.29 18.36 -16.39
N TRP A 203 7.43 17.50 -15.38
CA TRP A 203 6.81 17.71 -14.08
C TRP A 203 7.81 18.33 -13.11
N ALA A 204 7.44 19.48 -12.54
CA ALA A 204 8.14 20.09 -11.42
C ALA A 204 7.71 19.50 -10.08
N PHE A 205 6.41 19.20 -9.93
CA PHE A 205 5.85 18.80 -8.63
C PHE A 205 4.49 18.09 -8.72
N SER A 206 4.27 17.10 -7.87
CA SER A 206 2.97 16.48 -7.58
C SER A 206 2.71 16.56 -6.09
N THR A 207 1.65 17.28 -5.68
CA THR A 207 1.27 17.33 -4.25
C THR A 207 0.74 15.98 -3.74
N PHE A 208 0.14 15.17 -4.61
CA PHE A 208 -0.31 13.80 -4.30
C PHE A 208 0.87 12.88 -3.96
N LEU A 209 1.89 12.81 -4.81
CA LEU A 209 3.06 11.96 -4.58
C LEU A 209 3.89 12.43 -3.38
N ALA A 210 4.02 13.76 -3.19
CA ALA A 210 4.69 14.31 -2.02
C ALA A 210 3.96 13.92 -0.72
N ALA A 211 2.63 14.10 -0.68
CA ALA A 211 1.82 13.71 0.47
C ALA A 211 1.94 12.21 0.77
N TYR A 212 1.91 11.36 -0.26
CA TYR A 212 2.12 9.92 -0.12
C TYR A 212 3.46 9.57 0.54
N LEU A 213 4.57 10.20 0.12
CA LEU A 213 5.89 9.95 0.72
C LEU A 213 6.01 10.47 2.16
N LEU A 214 5.33 11.57 2.47
CA LEU A 214 5.26 12.12 3.84
C LEU A 214 4.35 11.28 4.75
N GLY A 215 3.49 10.43 4.18
CA GLY A 215 2.38 9.82 4.92
C GLY A 215 1.37 10.85 5.42
N ALA A 216 1.29 12.00 4.74
CA ALA A 216 0.36 13.08 5.03
C ALA A 216 -0.99 12.81 4.35
N GLY A 217 -2.09 13.13 5.04
CA GLY A 217 -3.45 12.79 4.58
C GLY A 217 -3.86 11.33 4.81
N SER A 218 -5.01 10.94 4.25
CA SER A 218 -5.54 9.58 4.36
C SER A 218 -4.75 8.59 3.48
N ARG A 219 -5.17 7.31 3.38
CA ARG A 219 -4.59 6.35 2.40
C ARG A 219 -4.68 6.86 0.94
N ASP A 220 -5.53 7.85 0.71
CA ASP A 220 -5.73 8.55 -0.55
C ASP A 220 -5.61 10.07 -0.27
N PRO A 221 -4.45 10.69 -0.54
CA PRO A 221 -4.20 12.08 -0.16
C PRO A 221 -4.89 13.05 -1.14
N ARG A 222 -6.15 13.37 -0.85
CA ARG A 222 -6.94 14.32 -1.64
C ARG A 222 -6.47 15.77 -1.45
N LEU A 223 -6.49 16.56 -2.52
CA LEU A 223 -6.07 17.97 -2.48
C LEU A 223 -6.81 18.78 -1.42
N GLU A 224 -8.10 18.52 -1.21
CA GLU A 224 -8.94 19.19 -0.20
C GLU A 224 -8.43 18.93 1.21
N ASP A 225 -8.00 17.69 1.48
CA ASP A 225 -7.46 17.33 2.79
C ASP A 225 -6.10 18.00 3.01
N LEU A 226 -5.25 18.04 1.98
CA LEU A 226 -3.95 18.73 2.04
C LEU A 226 -4.11 20.24 2.20
N ALA A 227 -5.02 20.88 1.46
CA ALA A 227 -5.29 22.30 1.57
C ALA A 227 -5.82 22.65 2.98
N ARG A 228 -6.69 21.82 3.54
CA ARG A 228 -7.17 22.00 4.92
C ARG A 228 -6.05 21.83 5.94
N GLU A 229 -5.28 20.74 5.84
CA GLU A 229 -4.24 20.38 6.81
C GLU A 229 -3.07 21.37 6.78
N PHE A 230 -2.57 21.69 5.58
CA PHE A 230 -1.35 22.49 5.44
C PHE A 230 -1.62 23.97 5.22
N LEU A 231 -2.76 24.38 4.63
CA LEU A 231 -3.04 25.79 4.34
C LEU A 231 -4.21 26.37 5.15
N SER A 232 -4.96 25.55 5.90
CA SER A 232 -6.24 25.97 6.53
C SER A 232 -7.25 26.52 5.51
N VAL A 233 -7.21 26.02 4.28
CA VAL A 233 -8.11 26.41 3.18
C VAL A 233 -9.11 25.30 2.92
N GLU A 234 -10.40 25.63 2.94
CA GLU A 234 -11.46 24.71 2.48
C GLU A 234 -11.64 24.84 0.96
N LEU A 235 -11.50 23.72 0.28
CA LEU A 235 -11.74 23.60 -1.16
C LEU A 235 -13.07 22.92 -1.41
N VAL A 236 -13.79 23.39 -2.43
CA VAL A 236 -14.97 22.70 -2.96
C VAL A 236 -14.49 21.39 -3.60
N SER A 237 -15.11 20.27 -3.22
CA SER A 237 -14.81 18.98 -3.82
C SER A 237 -15.51 18.81 -5.16
N THR A 238 -15.01 17.91 -6.01
CA THR A 238 -15.66 17.56 -7.27
C THR A 238 -17.10 17.06 -7.05
N GLU A 239 -17.35 16.37 -5.94
CA GLU A 239 -18.69 15.86 -5.59
C GLU A 239 -19.64 16.98 -5.15
N GLN A 240 -19.12 18.03 -4.50
CA GLN A 240 -19.90 19.22 -4.17
C GLN A 240 -20.22 20.04 -5.42
N LEU A 241 -19.28 20.13 -6.36
CA LEU A 241 -19.47 20.81 -7.63
C LEU A 241 -20.44 20.03 -8.54
N LEU A 242 -20.13 18.77 -8.85
CA LEU A 242 -20.90 18.00 -9.83
C LEU A 242 -22.10 17.30 -9.21
N GLY A 243 -22.14 17.08 -7.90
CA GLY A 243 -23.10 16.16 -7.27
C GLY A 243 -22.61 14.71 -7.32
N THR A 244 -23.44 13.77 -6.84
CA THR A 244 -23.09 12.36 -6.74
C THR A 244 -24.09 11.43 -7.41
N GLY A 245 -23.63 10.25 -7.81
CA GLY A 245 -24.46 9.21 -8.42
C GLY A 245 -25.06 9.61 -9.77
N ARG A 246 -26.23 9.04 -10.10
CA ARG A 246 -26.91 9.28 -11.39
C ARG A 246 -27.40 10.72 -11.58
N ALA A 247 -27.52 11.48 -10.50
CA ALA A 247 -27.94 12.88 -10.52
C ALA A 247 -26.78 13.86 -10.67
N ALA A 248 -25.54 13.38 -10.75
CA ALA A 248 -24.38 14.24 -10.96
C ALA A 248 -24.47 15.00 -12.29
N ARG A 249 -24.26 16.31 -12.23
CA ARG A 249 -24.10 17.22 -13.37
C ARG A 249 -22.89 16.78 -14.19
N LYS A 250 -23.01 16.83 -15.51
CA LYS A 250 -21.84 16.70 -16.40
C LYS A 250 -20.95 17.94 -16.24
N PRO A 251 -19.62 17.83 -16.39
CA PRO A 251 -18.73 19.00 -16.37
C PRO A 251 -19.16 20.08 -17.38
N SER A 252 -19.67 19.68 -18.54
CA SER A 252 -20.19 20.59 -19.57
C SER A 252 -21.46 21.37 -19.20
N ALA A 253 -22.09 21.05 -18.06
CA ALA A 253 -23.30 21.69 -17.56
C ALA A 253 -23.00 22.68 -16.42
N ILE A 254 -21.74 22.84 -16.03
CA ILE A 254 -21.28 23.81 -15.03
C ILE A 254 -21.09 25.16 -15.73
N ALA A 255 -21.49 26.24 -15.07
CA ALA A 255 -21.29 27.58 -15.59
C ALA A 255 -19.78 27.89 -15.66
N GLU A 256 -19.34 28.59 -16.70
CA GLU A 256 -17.91 28.87 -16.92
C GLU A 256 -17.24 29.55 -15.72
N ASN A 257 -17.91 30.53 -15.10
CA ASN A 257 -17.41 31.21 -13.89
C ASN A 257 -17.27 30.25 -12.69
N GLU A 258 -18.23 29.33 -12.50
CA GLU A 258 -18.20 28.33 -11.42
C GLU A 258 -17.04 27.34 -11.65
N ALA A 259 -16.83 26.91 -12.90
CA ALA A 259 -15.72 26.05 -13.28
C ALA A 259 -14.36 26.76 -13.15
N ALA A 260 -14.26 28.02 -13.56
CA ALA A 260 -13.06 28.83 -13.47
C ALA A 260 -12.64 29.06 -12.01
N GLU A 261 -13.58 29.44 -11.13
CA GLU A 261 -13.31 29.60 -9.70
C GLU A 261 -12.84 28.28 -9.06
N PHE A 262 -13.53 27.18 -9.38
CA PHE A 262 -13.15 25.86 -8.91
C PHE A 262 -11.73 25.47 -9.33
N ALA A 263 -11.37 25.67 -10.60
CA ALA A 263 -10.04 25.34 -11.11
C ALA A 263 -8.96 26.26 -10.53
N ALA A 264 -9.20 27.57 -10.50
CA ALA A 264 -8.25 28.58 -10.03
C ALA A 264 -7.87 28.37 -8.55
N ARG A 265 -8.86 28.13 -7.67
CA ARG A 265 -8.61 27.86 -6.25
C ARG A 265 -7.75 26.62 -6.01
N ARG A 266 -7.94 25.57 -6.83
CA ARG A 266 -7.15 24.34 -6.75
C ARG A 266 -5.72 24.58 -7.24
N ALA A 267 -5.55 25.29 -8.36
CA ALA A 267 -4.24 25.64 -8.88
C ALA A 267 -3.44 26.50 -7.89
N GLU A 268 -4.05 27.53 -7.31
CA GLU A 268 -3.47 28.35 -6.25
C GLU A 268 -3.05 27.49 -5.05
N SER A 269 -3.92 26.59 -4.58
CA SER A 269 -3.61 25.71 -3.46
C SER A 269 -2.42 24.80 -3.75
N ILE A 270 -2.30 24.25 -4.97
CA ILE A 270 -1.16 23.43 -5.38
C ILE A 270 0.15 24.23 -5.30
N LEU A 271 0.15 25.47 -5.80
CA LEU A 271 1.32 26.34 -5.76
C LEU A 271 1.73 26.70 -4.33
N ASN A 272 0.75 26.96 -3.47
CA ASN A 272 0.99 27.30 -2.06
C ASN A 272 1.39 26.09 -1.21
N LEU A 273 0.93 24.88 -1.57
CA LEU A 273 1.33 23.62 -0.93
C LEU A 273 2.77 23.24 -1.24
N ARG A 274 3.20 23.43 -2.49
CA ARG A 274 4.52 23.01 -2.98
C ARG A 274 5.68 23.36 -2.03
N PRO A 275 5.96 24.63 -1.67
CA PRO A 275 7.11 24.96 -0.83
C PRO A 275 7.03 24.33 0.57
N ARG A 276 5.80 24.12 1.10
CA ARG A 276 5.59 23.47 2.39
C ARG A 276 5.92 21.98 2.32
N LEU A 277 5.39 21.29 1.31
CA LEU A 277 5.64 19.87 1.10
C LEU A 277 7.11 19.60 0.75
N GLU A 278 7.75 20.46 -0.05
CA GLU A 278 9.20 20.38 -0.33
C GLU A 278 10.05 20.56 0.95
N ALA A 279 9.65 21.45 1.87
CA ALA A 279 10.35 21.60 3.13
C ALA A 279 10.20 20.35 4.02
N GLU A 280 9.00 19.77 4.10
CA GLU A 280 8.77 18.54 4.85
C GLU A 280 9.51 17.34 4.25
N MET A 281 9.57 17.23 2.91
CA MET A 281 10.30 16.15 2.25
C MET A 281 11.80 16.23 2.55
N ARG A 282 12.39 17.44 2.53
CA ARG A 282 13.78 17.70 2.95
C ARG A 282 14.04 17.33 4.39
N ASN A 283 13.12 17.67 5.28
CA ASN A 283 13.24 17.32 6.70
C ASN A 283 13.20 15.79 6.92
N LEU A 284 12.43 15.06 6.11
CA LEU A 284 12.30 13.61 6.22
C LEU A 284 13.31 12.82 5.38
N GLY A 285 14.05 13.48 4.49
CA GLY A 285 15.06 12.88 3.61
C GLY A 285 14.48 12.06 2.45
N VAL A 286 13.33 12.47 1.90
CA VAL A 286 12.63 11.74 0.82
C VAL A 286 12.69 12.44 -0.54
N ASP A 287 13.50 13.49 -0.70
CA ASP A 287 13.62 14.25 -1.95
C ASP A 287 14.13 13.39 -3.10
N TYR A 288 15.13 12.54 -2.86
CA TYR A 288 15.64 11.62 -3.88
C TYR A 288 14.54 10.68 -4.37
N LEU A 289 13.77 10.09 -3.44
CA LEU A 289 12.61 9.25 -3.78
C LEU A 289 11.58 10.01 -4.61
N PHE A 290 11.31 11.27 -4.27
CA PHE A 290 10.35 12.07 -4.99
C PHE A 290 10.83 12.43 -6.40
N HIS A 291 12.00 13.05 -6.52
CA HIS A 291 12.47 13.62 -7.78
C HIS A 291 13.06 12.59 -8.75
N GLU A 292 13.74 11.56 -8.25
CA GLU A 292 14.45 10.60 -9.10
C GLU A 292 13.63 9.34 -9.38
N ILE A 293 12.58 9.08 -8.58
CA ILE A 293 11.80 7.83 -8.66
C ILE A 293 10.32 8.11 -8.88
N GLU A 294 9.62 8.70 -7.91
CA GLU A 294 8.15 8.77 -7.97
C GLU A 294 7.64 9.76 -9.03
N LEU A 295 8.18 10.97 -9.10
CA LEU A 295 7.66 11.98 -10.03
C LEU A 295 7.89 11.59 -11.50
N PRO A 296 9.08 11.13 -11.93
CA PRO A 296 9.29 10.70 -13.32
C PRO A 296 8.47 9.45 -13.67
N LEU A 297 8.29 8.53 -12.71
CA LEU A 297 7.53 7.30 -12.93
C LEU A 297 6.05 7.59 -13.26
N ALA A 298 5.48 8.71 -12.82
CA ALA A 298 4.11 9.08 -13.16
C ALA A 298 3.89 9.17 -14.68
N GLY A 299 4.85 9.74 -15.42
CA GLY A 299 4.82 9.79 -16.88
C GLY A 299 4.92 8.40 -17.50
N VAL A 300 5.86 7.58 -17.02
CA VAL A 300 6.04 6.19 -17.49
C VAL A 300 4.76 5.37 -17.30
N LEU A 301 4.09 5.50 -16.15
CA LEU A 301 2.84 4.80 -15.89
C LEU A 301 1.73 5.32 -16.81
N ALA A 302 1.65 6.63 -17.05
CA ALA A 302 0.69 7.17 -18.01
C ALA A 302 0.92 6.64 -19.44
N ASP A 303 2.17 6.43 -19.87
CA ASP A 303 2.51 5.75 -21.12
C ASP A 303 2.02 4.31 -21.15
N MET A 304 2.32 3.54 -20.11
CA MET A 304 1.91 2.14 -20.01
C MET A 304 0.38 1.98 -20.00
N GLU A 305 -0.33 2.84 -19.25
CA GLU A 305 -1.79 2.84 -19.20
C GLU A 305 -2.40 3.24 -20.56
N SER A 306 -1.83 4.25 -21.23
CA SER A 306 -2.30 4.71 -22.54
C SER A 306 -2.07 3.66 -23.63
N GLU A 307 -0.94 2.93 -23.59
CA GLU A 307 -0.62 1.87 -24.54
C GLU A 307 -1.51 0.64 -24.31
N GLY A 308 -1.68 0.20 -23.06
CA GLY A 308 -2.42 -1.01 -22.72
C GLY A 308 -1.78 -2.30 -23.29
N VAL A 309 -2.46 -3.43 -23.12
CA VAL A 309 -1.97 -4.75 -23.58
C VAL A 309 -2.99 -5.43 -24.49
N ALA A 310 -2.53 -6.03 -25.59
CA ALA A 310 -3.41 -6.74 -26.51
C ALA A 310 -3.79 -8.14 -26.00
N ILE A 311 -5.07 -8.49 -26.20
CA ILE A 311 -5.65 -9.76 -25.76
C ILE A 311 -6.20 -10.56 -26.95
N ASP A 312 -5.96 -11.88 -26.95
CA ASP A 312 -6.54 -12.83 -27.89
C ASP A 312 -7.99 -13.19 -27.50
N VAL A 313 -8.93 -12.32 -27.88
CA VAL A 313 -10.36 -12.51 -27.59
C VAL A 313 -10.92 -13.82 -28.16
N PRO A 314 -10.63 -14.24 -29.42
CA PRO A 314 -11.05 -15.54 -29.93
C PRO A 314 -10.59 -16.71 -29.06
N TYR A 315 -9.33 -16.69 -28.60
CA TYR A 315 -8.83 -17.72 -27.71
C TYR A 315 -9.53 -17.73 -26.34
N LEU A 316 -9.78 -16.55 -25.74
CA LEU A 316 -10.52 -16.48 -24.48
C LEU A 316 -11.95 -16.99 -24.61
N LYS A 317 -12.62 -16.77 -25.75
CA LYS A 317 -13.94 -17.36 -26.02
C LYS A 317 -13.90 -18.89 -26.08
N GLN A 318 -12.91 -19.47 -26.74
CA GLN A 318 -12.73 -20.93 -26.72
C GLN A 318 -12.52 -21.43 -25.29
N MET A 319 -11.68 -20.74 -24.51
CA MET A 319 -11.43 -21.08 -23.11
C MET A 319 -12.69 -20.93 -22.24
N GLN A 320 -13.55 -19.96 -22.54
CA GLN A 320 -14.83 -19.75 -21.88
C GLN A 320 -15.75 -20.96 -22.03
N ASP A 321 -15.86 -21.50 -23.25
CA ASP A 321 -16.68 -22.67 -23.56
C ASP A 321 -16.12 -23.94 -22.89
N GLU A 322 -14.80 -24.16 -22.98
CA GLU A 322 -14.13 -25.31 -22.35
C GLU A 322 -14.29 -25.32 -20.82
N LEU A 323 -14.07 -24.18 -20.16
CA LEU A 323 -14.25 -24.06 -18.71
C LEU A 323 -15.71 -24.15 -18.30
N GLY A 324 -16.64 -23.65 -19.13
CA GLY A 324 -18.07 -23.82 -18.92
C GLY A 324 -18.47 -25.30 -18.90
N ALA A 325 -17.96 -26.08 -19.86
CA ALA A 325 -18.22 -27.52 -19.92
C ALA A 325 -17.61 -28.27 -18.72
N GLN A 326 -16.38 -27.93 -18.31
CA GLN A 326 -15.74 -28.52 -17.13
C GLN A 326 -16.50 -28.21 -15.84
N LEU A 327 -16.91 -26.95 -15.64
CA LEU A 327 -17.69 -26.56 -14.47
C LEU A 327 -19.03 -27.29 -14.40
N ALA A 328 -19.73 -27.42 -15.54
CA ALA A 328 -20.99 -28.16 -15.60
C ALA A 328 -20.80 -29.67 -15.30
N ALA A 329 -19.69 -30.27 -15.73
CA ALA A 329 -19.35 -31.65 -15.41
C ALA A 329 -19.08 -31.84 -13.91
N ILE A 330 -18.29 -30.96 -13.30
CA ILE A 330 -18.01 -30.98 -11.85
C ILE A 330 -19.29 -30.75 -11.04
N GLU A 331 -20.14 -29.80 -11.46
CA GLU A 331 -21.44 -29.54 -10.82
C GLU A 331 -22.30 -30.79 -10.82
N LYS A 332 -22.37 -31.50 -11.95
CA LYS A 332 -23.11 -32.77 -12.05
C LYS A 332 -22.52 -33.84 -11.14
N GLU A 333 -21.20 -34.00 -11.10
CA GLU A 333 -20.54 -34.98 -10.22
C GLU A 333 -20.76 -34.65 -8.73
N VAL A 334 -20.74 -33.37 -8.37
CA VAL A 334 -21.10 -32.91 -7.02
C VAL A 334 -22.56 -33.23 -6.69
N GLU A 335 -23.50 -32.99 -7.61
CA GLU A 335 -24.92 -33.35 -7.42
C GLU A 335 -25.09 -34.86 -7.21
N ASP A 336 -24.41 -35.69 -8.00
CA ASP A 336 -24.45 -37.16 -7.92
C ASP A 336 -23.87 -37.66 -6.58
N VAL A 337 -22.76 -37.07 -6.13
CA VAL A 337 -22.11 -37.42 -4.86
C VAL A 337 -22.89 -36.93 -3.64
N ALA A 338 -23.52 -35.75 -3.72
CA ALA A 338 -24.32 -35.18 -2.64
C ALA A 338 -25.73 -35.77 -2.55
N GLY A 339 -26.23 -36.40 -3.62
CA GLY A 339 -27.59 -36.93 -3.72
C GLY A 339 -28.69 -35.86 -3.79
N GLN A 340 -28.31 -34.58 -3.98
CA GLN A 340 -29.24 -33.46 -4.09
C GLN A 340 -28.62 -32.31 -4.88
N LYS A 341 -29.48 -31.50 -5.49
CA LYS A 341 -29.09 -30.27 -6.18
C LYS A 341 -28.98 -29.09 -5.22
N PHE A 342 -27.88 -28.36 -5.29
CA PHE A 342 -27.66 -27.15 -4.51
C PHE A 342 -26.68 -26.20 -5.20
N ASN A 343 -26.65 -24.93 -4.77
CA ASN A 343 -25.77 -23.93 -5.35
C ASN A 343 -24.39 -23.94 -4.68
N LEU A 344 -23.36 -24.36 -5.41
CA LEU A 344 -21.95 -24.38 -4.97
C LEU A 344 -21.40 -23.00 -4.59
N ASN A 345 -21.96 -21.93 -5.18
CA ASN A 345 -21.56 -20.55 -4.90
C ASN A 345 -22.27 -19.96 -3.66
N ALA A 346 -23.20 -20.69 -3.04
CA ALA A 346 -23.93 -20.25 -1.84
C ALA A 346 -23.32 -20.88 -0.57
N PRO A 347 -22.50 -20.16 0.22
CA PRO A 347 -21.75 -20.76 1.33
C PRO A 347 -22.63 -21.41 2.40
N GLN A 348 -23.84 -20.90 2.62
CA GLN A 348 -24.79 -21.46 3.59
C GLN A 348 -25.37 -22.80 3.11
N GLN A 349 -25.73 -22.92 1.83
CA GLN A 349 -26.21 -24.19 1.27
C GLN A 349 -25.09 -25.22 1.30
N LEU A 350 -23.90 -24.82 0.86
CA LEU A 350 -22.72 -25.68 0.89
C LEU A 350 -22.38 -26.14 2.32
N ALA A 351 -22.40 -25.24 3.31
CA ALA A 351 -22.14 -25.59 4.71
C ALA A 351 -23.16 -26.61 5.24
N LYS A 352 -24.44 -26.44 4.90
CA LYS A 352 -25.50 -27.40 5.27
C LYS A 352 -25.19 -28.79 4.70
N VAL A 353 -24.92 -28.89 3.39
CA VAL A 353 -24.63 -30.17 2.73
C VAL A 353 -23.40 -30.85 3.34
N LEU A 354 -22.31 -30.09 3.53
CA LEU A 354 -21.06 -30.65 4.04
C LEU A 354 -21.15 -31.11 5.51
N PHE A 355 -21.76 -30.30 6.38
CA PHE A 355 -21.67 -30.50 7.83
C PHE A 355 -22.92 -31.10 8.46
N GLU A 356 -24.11 -30.88 7.88
CA GLU A 356 -25.36 -31.44 8.39
C GLU A 356 -25.73 -32.73 7.66
N ASP A 357 -25.75 -32.71 6.33
CA ASP A 357 -26.21 -33.83 5.52
C ASP A 357 -25.13 -34.93 5.43
N LEU A 358 -23.91 -34.57 5.00
CA LEU A 358 -22.77 -35.47 4.89
C LEU A 358 -22.02 -35.68 6.23
N ARG A 359 -22.36 -34.88 7.25
CA ARG A 359 -21.79 -34.97 8.61
C ARG A 359 -20.26 -34.94 8.65
N LEU A 360 -19.63 -34.17 7.76
CA LEU A 360 -18.18 -33.98 7.82
C LEU A 360 -17.78 -33.23 9.09
N PRO A 361 -16.53 -33.41 9.57
CA PRO A 361 -16.03 -32.70 10.74
C PRO A 361 -16.21 -31.18 10.59
N VAL A 362 -16.80 -30.55 11.61
CA VAL A 362 -17.06 -29.11 11.61
C VAL A 362 -15.77 -28.31 11.78
N GLY A 363 -15.57 -27.32 10.91
CA GLY A 363 -14.44 -26.40 10.96
C GLY A 363 -14.69 -25.14 11.81
N LYS A 364 -13.94 -24.09 11.49
CA LYS A 364 -14.04 -22.78 12.14
C LYS A 364 -15.44 -22.18 11.98
N ARG A 365 -16.05 -21.72 13.07
CA ARG A 365 -17.36 -21.03 13.04
C ARG A 365 -17.19 -19.53 12.80
N THR A 366 -17.96 -19.00 11.85
CA THR A 366 -18.07 -17.57 11.55
C THR A 366 -19.39 -17.01 12.10
N LYS A 367 -19.58 -15.70 12.01
CA LYS A 367 -20.86 -15.04 12.39
C LYS A 367 -22.07 -15.58 11.61
N THR A 368 -21.84 -16.12 10.40
CA THR A 368 -22.89 -16.55 9.46
C THR A 368 -23.03 -18.07 9.33
N GLY A 369 -22.30 -18.88 10.12
CA GLY A 369 -22.30 -20.34 10.05
C GLY A 369 -20.90 -20.95 10.05
N TYR A 370 -20.77 -22.23 9.73
CA TYR A 370 -19.47 -22.88 9.56
C TYR A 370 -18.74 -22.34 8.33
N SER A 371 -17.42 -22.11 8.45
CA SER A 371 -16.62 -21.66 7.32
C SER A 371 -16.55 -22.76 6.27
N THR A 372 -16.69 -22.37 5.02
CA THR A 372 -16.40 -23.20 3.87
C THR A 372 -15.29 -22.55 3.04
N ASP A 373 -14.37 -21.79 3.65
CA ASP A 373 -13.22 -21.23 2.93
C ASP A 373 -12.24 -22.32 2.43
N ALA A 374 -11.31 -21.95 1.55
CA ALA A 374 -10.36 -22.88 0.96
C ALA A 374 -9.56 -23.62 2.05
N ASP A 375 -9.01 -22.91 3.04
CA ASP A 375 -8.24 -23.52 4.12
C ASP A 375 -9.04 -24.57 4.91
N THR A 376 -10.31 -24.27 5.23
CA THR A 376 -11.18 -25.23 5.93
C THR A 376 -11.45 -26.46 5.05
N LEU A 377 -11.76 -26.27 3.78
CA LEU A 377 -12.00 -27.36 2.84
C LEU A 377 -10.75 -28.21 2.64
N GLU A 378 -9.56 -27.62 2.59
CA GLU A 378 -8.30 -28.37 2.42
C GLU A 378 -8.06 -29.37 3.55
N THR A 379 -8.41 -29.01 4.80
CA THR A 379 -8.33 -29.95 5.94
C THR A 379 -9.31 -31.13 5.83
N LEU A 380 -10.35 -30.99 5.00
CA LEU A 380 -11.39 -31.99 4.80
C LEU A 380 -11.20 -32.77 3.50
N ARG A 381 -10.17 -32.46 2.71
CA ARG A 381 -9.94 -33.03 1.38
C ARG A 381 -9.87 -34.56 1.37
N GLU A 382 -9.24 -35.14 2.39
CA GLU A 382 -9.13 -36.60 2.56
C GLU A 382 -10.38 -37.24 3.20
N LYS A 383 -11.32 -36.44 3.71
CA LYS A 383 -12.50 -36.95 4.42
C LYS A 383 -13.62 -37.33 3.46
N HIS A 384 -13.73 -36.65 2.32
CA HIS A 384 -14.79 -36.93 1.35
C HIS A 384 -14.42 -36.43 -0.07
N PRO A 385 -14.68 -37.22 -1.13
CA PRO A 385 -14.35 -36.84 -2.51
C PRO A 385 -15.00 -35.53 -2.97
N ILE A 386 -16.21 -35.23 -2.49
CA ILE A 386 -16.94 -33.99 -2.80
C ILE A 386 -16.09 -32.73 -2.55
N VAL A 387 -15.21 -32.77 -1.53
CA VAL A 387 -14.40 -31.61 -1.14
C VAL A 387 -13.39 -31.26 -2.23
N GLY A 388 -12.76 -32.27 -2.84
CA GLY A 388 -11.85 -32.07 -3.96
C GLY A 388 -12.55 -31.42 -5.17
N LEU A 389 -13.75 -31.91 -5.50
CA LEU A 389 -14.58 -31.37 -6.58
C LEU A 389 -15.00 -29.91 -6.31
N ILE A 390 -15.39 -29.58 -5.08
CA ILE A 390 -15.76 -28.21 -4.69
C ILE A 390 -14.55 -27.26 -4.81
N LEU A 391 -13.38 -27.71 -4.37
CA LEU A 391 -12.14 -26.92 -4.44
C LEU A 391 -11.75 -26.64 -5.89
N GLU A 392 -11.81 -27.66 -6.74
CA GLU A 392 -11.57 -27.55 -8.18
C GLU A 392 -12.58 -26.62 -8.85
N HIS A 393 -13.89 -26.80 -8.59
CA HIS A 393 -14.95 -25.93 -9.10
C HIS A 393 -14.69 -24.47 -8.75
N ARG A 394 -14.37 -24.17 -7.50
CA ARG A 394 -14.10 -22.79 -7.05
C ARG A 394 -12.86 -22.20 -7.70
N GLN A 395 -11.81 -22.99 -7.87
CA GLN A 395 -10.60 -22.54 -8.55
C GLN A 395 -10.90 -22.18 -10.01
N LEU A 396 -11.58 -23.07 -10.75
CA LEU A 396 -11.96 -22.84 -12.14
C LEU A 396 -12.94 -21.67 -12.28
N SER A 397 -13.98 -21.61 -11.44
CA SER A 397 -15.01 -20.57 -11.44
C SER A 397 -14.42 -19.19 -11.14
N LYS A 398 -13.50 -19.09 -10.18
CA LYS A 398 -12.78 -17.84 -9.87
C LYS A 398 -11.94 -17.38 -11.06
N LEU A 399 -11.18 -18.27 -11.67
CA LEU A 399 -10.32 -17.92 -12.82
C LEU A 399 -11.14 -17.56 -14.07
N LYS A 400 -12.22 -18.29 -14.33
CA LYS A 400 -13.15 -18.01 -15.42
C LYS A 400 -13.78 -16.63 -15.25
N SER A 401 -14.39 -16.36 -14.10
CA SER A 401 -15.07 -15.07 -13.84
C SER A 401 -14.11 -13.89 -13.78
N THR A 402 -12.93 -14.05 -13.17
CA THR A 402 -11.99 -12.94 -12.98
C THR A 402 -11.26 -12.56 -14.27
N TYR A 403 -10.94 -13.54 -15.12
CA TYR A 403 -10.08 -13.31 -16.29
C TYR A 403 -10.78 -13.67 -17.60
N VAL A 404 -11.26 -14.91 -17.75
CA VAL A 404 -11.74 -15.41 -19.05
C VAL A 404 -13.02 -14.71 -19.51
N ASP A 405 -13.96 -14.45 -18.60
CA ASP A 405 -15.21 -13.75 -18.89
C ASP A 405 -15.02 -12.22 -18.91
N ALA A 406 -14.17 -11.70 -18.02
CA ALA A 406 -14.03 -10.26 -17.80
C ALA A 406 -13.13 -9.58 -18.84
N LEU A 407 -11.96 -10.14 -19.17
CA LEU A 407 -11.00 -9.50 -20.06
C LEU A 407 -11.57 -9.15 -21.44
N PRO A 408 -12.35 -10.02 -22.12
CA PRO A 408 -12.97 -9.68 -23.41
C PRO A 408 -13.91 -8.48 -23.34
N GLN A 409 -14.55 -8.23 -22.19
CA GLN A 409 -15.47 -7.10 -21.99
C GLN A 409 -14.75 -5.80 -21.65
N LEU A 410 -13.47 -5.90 -21.23
CA LEU A 410 -12.61 -4.77 -20.87
C LEU A 410 -11.69 -4.34 -22.01
N VAL A 411 -11.79 -4.98 -23.18
CA VAL A 411 -11.07 -4.54 -24.37
C VAL A 411 -11.69 -3.22 -24.84
N ASP A 412 -10.88 -2.17 -24.91
CA ASP A 412 -11.30 -0.89 -25.42
C ASP A 412 -11.60 -0.99 -26.92
N PRO A 413 -12.80 -0.56 -27.40
CA PRO A 413 -13.17 -0.66 -28.80
C PRO A 413 -12.31 0.19 -29.75
N MET A 414 -11.65 1.24 -29.25
CA MET A 414 -10.85 2.14 -30.09
C MET A 414 -9.43 1.60 -30.28
N SER A 415 -8.77 1.18 -29.21
CA SER A 415 -7.41 0.65 -29.24
C SER A 415 -7.34 -0.85 -29.57
N GLY A 416 -8.41 -1.60 -29.26
CA GLY A 416 -8.40 -3.07 -29.30
C GLY A 416 -7.56 -3.70 -28.17
N ARG A 417 -7.26 -2.95 -27.11
CA ARG A 417 -6.36 -3.35 -26.01
C ARG A 417 -7.05 -3.21 -24.65
N VAL A 418 -6.50 -3.87 -23.63
CA VAL A 418 -6.93 -3.72 -22.24
C VAL A 418 -6.01 -2.73 -21.54
N HIS A 419 -6.61 -1.70 -20.93
CA HIS A 419 -5.91 -0.64 -20.21
C HIS A 419 -6.13 -0.83 -18.72
N THR A 420 -5.10 -1.26 -17.99
CA THR A 420 -5.14 -1.36 -16.52
C THR A 420 -4.75 -0.02 -15.91
N SER A 421 -5.29 0.30 -14.74
CA SER A 421 -4.85 1.46 -13.95
C SER A 421 -3.79 1.06 -12.94
N PHE A 422 -2.61 1.67 -12.99
CA PHE A 422 -1.54 1.50 -12.03
C PHE A 422 -1.71 2.46 -10.86
N GLY A 423 -1.82 1.91 -9.65
CA GLY A 423 -1.81 2.66 -8.41
C GLY A 423 -0.39 2.81 -7.88
N GLN A 424 0.21 3.98 -8.10
CA GLN A 424 1.60 4.28 -7.69
C GLN A 424 1.74 4.54 -6.18
N ALA A 425 0.76 5.24 -5.60
CA ALA A 425 0.72 5.65 -4.19
C ALA A 425 -0.22 4.77 -3.33
N SER A 426 -0.51 3.54 -3.76
CA SER A 426 -1.55 2.71 -3.13
C SER A 426 -1.02 1.74 -2.06
N THR A 427 0.25 1.34 -2.16
CA THR A 427 0.84 0.39 -1.20
C THR A 427 1.85 1.09 -0.30
N ALA A 428 1.89 0.74 0.99
CA ALA A 428 2.86 1.34 1.90
C ALA A 428 4.31 0.96 1.53
N THR A 429 4.52 -0.20 0.89
CA THR A 429 5.85 -0.71 0.50
C THR A 429 6.38 -0.06 -0.78
N GLY A 430 5.66 0.87 -1.41
CA GLY A 430 6.08 1.47 -2.68
C GLY A 430 5.88 0.58 -3.90
N ARG A 431 5.30 -0.63 -3.76
CA ARG A 431 4.94 -1.48 -4.91
C ARG A 431 3.81 -0.83 -5.69
N LEU A 432 3.85 -0.96 -7.01
CA LEU A 432 2.70 -0.67 -7.84
C LEU A 432 1.54 -1.60 -7.45
N SER A 433 0.33 -1.13 -7.70
CA SER A 433 -0.89 -1.95 -7.68
C SER A 433 -1.58 -1.80 -9.03
N SER A 434 -2.49 -2.71 -9.36
CA SER A 434 -3.21 -2.69 -10.62
C SER A 434 -4.70 -2.91 -10.37
N SER A 435 -5.54 -2.13 -11.05
CA SER A 435 -6.99 -2.21 -10.99
C SER A 435 -7.59 -2.00 -12.40
N ASN A 436 -8.87 -2.37 -12.54
CA ASN A 436 -9.66 -2.18 -13.77
C ASN A 436 -9.00 -2.63 -15.09
N PRO A 437 -8.52 -3.88 -15.23
CA PRO A 437 -8.54 -4.99 -14.27
C PRO A 437 -7.22 -5.13 -13.49
N ASN A 438 -7.21 -5.95 -12.43
CA ASN A 438 -5.98 -6.27 -11.70
C ASN A 438 -5.16 -7.32 -12.46
N LEU A 439 -4.20 -6.86 -13.26
CA LEU A 439 -3.31 -7.71 -14.07
C LEU A 439 -2.09 -8.22 -13.30
N MET A 440 -1.82 -7.67 -12.11
CA MET A 440 -0.71 -8.12 -11.27
C MET A 440 -0.94 -9.48 -10.59
N ASN A 441 -2.19 -9.90 -10.46
CA ASN A 441 -2.56 -11.13 -9.73
C ASN A 441 -2.79 -12.35 -10.64
N ILE A 442 -2.35 -12.30 -11.90
CA ILE A 442 -2.50 -13.40 -12.85
C ILE A 442 -1.61 -14.58 -12.40
N PRO A 443 -2.18 -15.77 -12.13
CA PRO A 443 -1.42 -16.91 -11.62
C PRO A 443 -0.26 -17.32 -12.55
N ILE A 444 0.90 -17.62 -11.96
CA ILE A 444 2.14 -17.90 -12.69
C ILE A 444 2.34 -19.40 -12.95
N ARG A 445 2.17 -20.25 -11.92
CA ARG A 445 2.67 -21.65 -11.98
C ARG A 445 1.62 -22.68 -12.37
N ALA A 446 0.34 -22.37 -12.19
CA ALA A 446 -0.73 -23.29 -12.53
C ALA A 446 -0.92 -23.34 -14.05
N GLU A 447 -1.21 -24.53 -14.60
CA GLU A 447 -1.49 -24.73 -16.02
C GLU A 447 -2.55 -23.74 -16.53
N LEU A 448 -3.63 -23.56 -15.77
CA LEU A 448 -4.68 -22.62 -16.14
C LEU A 448 -4.21 -21.16 -16.13
N GLY A 449 -3.28 -20.81 -15.24
CA GLY A 449 -2.63 -19.50 -15.22
C GLY A 449 -1.79 -19.26 -16.48
N GLN A 450 -1.03 -20.26 -16.92
CA GLN A 450 -0.28 -20.21 -18.18
C GLN A 450 -1.21 -20.07 -19.39
N ARG A 451 -2.34 -20.77 -19.40
CA ARG A 451 -3.36 -20.59 -20.43
C ARG A 451 -3.91 -19.16 -20.45
N ILE A 452 -4.21 -18.56 -19.29
CA ILE A 452 -4.64 -17.15 -19.23
C ILE A 452 -3.54 -16.22 -19.78
N ARG A 453 -2.27 -16.42 -19.38
CA ARG A 453 -1.13 -15.65 -19.88
C ARG A 453 -0.95 -15.76 -21.39
N ARG A 454 -1.23 -16.91 -22.00
CA ARG A 454 -1.19 -17.10 -23.46
C ARG A 454 -2.13 -16.14 -24.20
N ALA A 455 -3.21 -15.68 -23.56
CA ALA A 455 -4.12 -14.72 -24.16
C ALA A 455 -3.50 -13.32 -24.32
N PHE A 456 -2.46 -12.98 -23.55
CA PHE A 456 -1.74 -11.71 -23.66
C PHE A 456 -0.69 -11.85 -24.76
N LYS A 457 -0.82 -11.07 -25.83
CA LYS A 457 0.01 -11.20 -27.04
C LYS A 457 0.55 -9.85 -27.52
N ALA A 458 1.52 -9.89 -28.42
CA ALA A 458 1.83 -8.72 -29.24
C ALA A 458 0.61 -8.37 -30.10
N GLY A 459 0.19 -7.11 -30.05
CA GLY A 459 -0.98 -6.58 -30.75
C GLY A 459 -0.66 -6.04 -32.15
N ARG A 460 0.57 -5.58 -32.38
CA ARG A 460 1.02 -4.98 -33.64
C ARG A 460 1.63 -6.02 -34.58
N PRO A 461 1.49 -5.85 -35.91
CA PRO A 461 2.20 -6.68 -36.89
C PRO A 461 3.71 -6.64 -36.69
N ASP A 462 4.38 -7.76 -36.94
CA ASP A 462 5.85 -7.89 -36.83
C ASP A 462 6.45 -7.52 -35.47
N HIS A 463 5.64 -7.46 -34.41
CA HIS A 463 6.10 -7.29 -33.03
C HIS A 463 6.19 -8.62 -32.29
N VAL A 464 6.97 -8.63 -31.22
CA VAL A 464 7.12 -9.71 -30.25
C VAL A 464 6.92 -9.19 -28.85
N MET A 465 6.53 -10.07 -27.94
CA MET A 465 6.59 -9.77 -26.52
C MET A 465 7.98 -10.08 -25.98
N VAL A 466 8.51 -9.18 -25.16
CA VAL A 466 9.74 -9.38 -24.39
C VAL A 466 9.39 -9.28 -22.91
N SER A 467 9.94 -10.18 -22.09
CA SER A 467 9.89 -10.05 -20.64
C SER A 467 11.28 -9.98 -20.04
N ALA A 468 11.41 -9.24 -18.95
CA ALA A 468 12.64 -9.12 -18.18
C ALA A 468 12.31 -9.22 -16.68
N ASP A 469 12.78 -10.27 -16.03
CA ASP A 469 12.46 -10.61 -14.63
C ASP A 469 13.71 -10.58 -13.76
N TYR A 470 13.65 -9.90 -12.62
CA TYR A 470 14.77 -9.93 -11.68
C TYR A 470 14.90 -11.30 -11.01
N SER A 471 16.09 -11.88 -11.13
CA SER A 471 16.40 -13.18 -10.54
C SER A 471 16.66 -13.04 -9.03
N GLN A 472 15.65 -13.39 -8.22
CA GLN A 472 15.74 -13.55 -6.77
C GLN A 472 16.10 -12.24 -6.03
N ILE A 473 15.57 -11.11 -6.51
CA ILE A 473 15.95 -9.76 -6.04
C ILE A 473 15.80 -9.59 -4.53
N GLU A 474 14.73 -10.11 -3.92
CA GLU A 474 14.53 -9.96 -2.47
C GLU A 474 15.57 -10.70 -1.63
N LEU A 475 16.05 -11.86 -2.09
CA LEU A 475 17.12 -12.60 -1.42
C LEU A 475 18.47 -11.91 -1.58
N ARG A 476 18.72 -11.33 -2.77
CA ARG A 476 19.90 -10.51 -3.05
C ARG A 476 19.94 -9.27 -2.16
N ILE A 477 18.79 -8.61 -1.97
CA ILE A 477 18.61 -7.49 -1.05
C ILE A 477 18.80 -7.92 0.40
N ALA A 478 18.21 -9.04 0.83
CA ALA A 478 18.35 -9.52 2.19
C ALA A 478 19.82 -9.81 2.54
N ALA A 479 20.58 -10.41 1.62
CA ALA A 479 22.01 -10.64 1.76
C ALA A 479 22.79 -9.32 1.84
N HIS A 480 22.50 -8.35 0.98
CA HIS A 480 23.12 -7.03 0.97
C HIS A 480 22.85 -6.25 2.26
N LEU A 481 21.59 -6.14 2.70
CA LEU A 481 21.21 -5.39 3.89
C LEU A 481 21.73 -6.01 5.20
N SER A 482 21.82 -7.35 5.25
CA SER A 482 22.35 -8.04 6.43
C SER A 482 23.87 -8.16 6.45
N GLY A 483 24.54 -8.04 5.31
CA GLY A 483 25.97 -8.31 5.17
C GLY A 483 26.36 -9.74 5.55
N ASP A 484 25.47 -10.72 5.36
CA ASP A 484 25.73 -12.09 5.75
C ASP A 484 26.75 -12.75 4.80
N PRO A 485 27.94 -13.14 5.29
CA PRO A 485 29.04 -13.56 4.41
C PRO A 485 28.75 -14.86 3.65
N LYS A 486 27.89 -15.75 4.18
CA LYS A 486 27.53 -16.99 3.48
C LYS A 486 26.52 -16.73 2.37
N LEU A 487 25.55 -15.85 2.61
CA LEU A 487 24.61 -15.44 1.56
C LEU A 487 25.34 -14.66 0.46
N LEU A 488 26.17 -13.69 0.82
CA LEU A 488 26.99 -12.93 -0.12
C LEU A 488 27.90 -13.86 -0.93
N GLY A 489 28.59 -14.79 -0.27
CA GLY A 489 29.46 -15.77 -0.91
C GLY A 489 28.73 -16.70 -1.89
N ALA A 490 27.51 -17.14 -1.57
CA ALA A 490 26.71 -17.97 -2.45
C ALA A 490 26.32 -17.24 -3.75
N PHE A 491 25.91 -15.97 -3.65
CA PHE A 491 25.62 -15.15 -4.83
C PHE A 491 26.87 -14.82 -5.64
N ALA A 492 27.99 -14.46 -4.99
CA ALA A 492 29.25 -14.18 -5.67
C ALA A 492 29.79 -15.40 -6.43
N ALA A 493 29.52 -16.62 -5.95
CA ALA A 493 29.86 -17.87 -6.61
C ALA A 493 28.87 -18.32 -7.70
N GLY A 494 27.80 -17.56 -7.97
CA GLY A 494 26.77 -17.92 -8.95
C GLY A 494 25.99 -19.18 -8.60
N GLN A 495 25.89 -19.53 -7.31
CA GLN A 495 25.21 -20.74 -6.86
C GLN A 495 23.69 -20.54 -6.80
N ASP A 496 22.92 -21.61 -7.02
CA ASP A 496 21.49 -21.59 -6.69
C ASP A 496 21.34 -21.42 -5.17
N ILE A 497 20.80 -20.27 -4.76
CA ILE A 497 20.75 -19.90 -3.34
C ILE A 497 19.97 -20.92 -2.50
N HIS A 498 18.95 -21.56 -3.05
CA HIS A 498 18.17 -22.57 -2.32
C HIS A 498 18.96 -23.87 -2.13
N THR A 499 19.69 -24.31 -3.15
CA THR A 499 20.61 -25.44 -3.05
C THR A 499 21.75 -25.13 -2.08
N ALA A 500 22.34 -23.93 -2.14
CA ALA A 500 23.37 -23.49 -1.22
C ALA A 500 22.88 -23.44 0.23
N THR A 501 21.67 -22.94 0.47
CA THR A 501 21.02 -23.01 1.78
C THR A 501 20.81 -24.44 2.24
N ALA A 502 20.28 -25.31 1.40
CA ALA A 502 20.07 -26.71 1.75
C ALA A 502 21.41 -27.38 2.13
N ALA A 503 22.44 -27.24 1.30
CA ALA A 503 23.77 -27.78 1.54
C ALA A 503 24.34 -27.30 2.90
N ALA A 504 24.23 -25.99 3.17
CA ALA A 504 24.74 -25.41 4.41
C ALA A 504 23.96 -25.86 5.65
N VAL A 505 22.63 -25.95 5.56
CA VAL A 505 21.77 -26.33 6.68
C VAL A 505 21.84 -27.83 6.98
N PHE A 506 21.82 -28.67 5.96
CA PHE A 506 21.94 -30.13 6.11
C PHE A 506 23.39 -30.61 6.25
N LYS A 507 24.38 -29.72 6.05
CA LYS A 507 25.82 -30.00 6.11
C LYS A 507 26.25 -31.11 5.14
N ILE A 508 25.75 -31.03 3.91
CA ILE A 508 26.06 -31.93 2.80
C ILE A 508 26.69 -31.16 1.64
N PRO A 509 27.46 -31.81 0.74
CA PRO A 509 27.92 -31.19 -0.49
C PRO A 509 26.77 -30.65 -1.36
N LEU A 510 27.03 -29.61 -2.15
CA LEU A 510 26.04 -28.98 -3.04
C LEU A 510 25.44 -29.98 -4.03
N GLU A 511 26.25 -30.93 -4.51
CA GLU A 511 25.89 -31.94 -5.50
C GLU A 511 24.99 -33.03 -4.92
N GLU A 512 24.99 -33.21 -3.59
CA GLU A 512 24.19 -34.21 -2.88
C GLU A 512 22.81 -33.67 -2.44
N VAL A 513 22.54 -32.38 -2.68
CA VAL A 513 21.26 -31.78 -2.32
C VAL A 513 20.13 -32.35 -3.17
N THR A 514 19.18 -32.97 -2.51
CA THR A 514 17.99 -33.52 -3.16
C THR A 514 16.97 -32.43 -3.52
N PRO A 515 16.09 -32.66 -4.52
CA PRO A 515 15.02 -31.72 -4.87
C PRO A 515 14.11 -31.35 -3.68
N ASP A 516 13.85 -32.30 -2.78
CA ASP A 516 13.03 -32.05 -1.57
C ASP A 516 13.74 -31.17 -0.55
N GLN A 517 15.05 -31.37 -0.33
CA GLN A 517 15.86 -30.50 0.52
C GLN A 517 15.93 -29.08 -0.05
N ARG A 518 16.12 -28.96 -1.37
CA ARG A 518 16.08 -27.66 -2.07
C ARG A 518 14.72 -26.99 -1.92
N ARG A 519 13.61 -27.74 -2.05
CA ARG A 519 12.26 -27.23 -1.84
C ARG A 519 12.06 -26.70 -0.42
N LEU A 520 12.55 -27.44 0.56
CA LEU A 520 12.47 -27.07 1.97
C LEU A 520 13.26 -25.79 2.25
N ALA A 521 14.51 -25.71 1.78
CA ALA A 521 15.34 -24.51 1.87
C ALA A 521 14.72 -23.31 1.14
N LYS A 522 14.07 -23.52 0.00
CA LYS A 522 13.31 -22.47 -0.70
C LYS A 522 12.19 -21.90 0.16
N VAL A 523 11.36 -22.76 0.75
CA VAL A 523 10.27 -22.32 1.62
C VAL A 523 10.83 -21.57 2.84
N ALA A 524 11.90 -22.08 3.44
CA ALA A 524 12.56 -21.41 4.55
C ALA A 524 13.17 -20.06 4.17
N ASN A 525 13.87 -19.94 3.04
CA ASN A 525 14.46 -18.65 2.59
C ASN A 525 13.39 -17.55 2.49
N PHE A 526 12.28 -17.84 1.80
CA PHE A 526 11.18 -16.88 1.71
C PHE A 526 10.49 -16.68 3.07
N GLY A 527 10.20 -17.76 3.78
CA GLY A 527 9.53 -17.72 5.07
C GLY A 527 10.28 -16.92 6.13
N SER A 528 11.57 -17.21 6.31
CA SER A 528 12.44 -16.63 7.33
C SER A 528 12.72 -15.15 7.08
N ILE A 529 12.92 -14.74 5.82
CA ILE A 529 12.99 -13.32 5.44
C ILE A 529 11.70 -12.58 5.79
N TYR A 530 10.56 -13.27 5.74
CA TYR A 530 9.26 -12.71 6.09
C TYR A 530 8.82 -12.90 7.55
N GLY A 531 9.73 -13.35 8.41
CA GLY A 531 9.49 -13.64 9.83
C GLY A 531 8.46 -14.73 10.10
N GLN A 532 8.36 -15.72 9.21
CA GLN A 532 7.65 -16.96 9.47
C GLN A 532 8.35 -17.70 10.62
N GLY A 533 7.59 -18.02 11.67
CA GLY A 533 8.07 -18.84 12.78
C GLY A 533 7.90 -20.34 12.54
N GLU A 534 8.34 -21.15 13.52
CA GLU A 534 8.30 -22.62 13.49
C GLU A 534 6.94 -23.19 13.07
N TYR A 535 5.86 -22.68 13.66
CA TYR A 535 4.50 -23.13 13.34
C TYR A 535 4.14 -22.89 11.87
N GLY A 536 4.45 -21.70 11.34
CA GLY A 536 4.16 -21.37 9.96
C GLY A 536 4.93 -22.27 9.00
N LEU A 537 6.21 -22.54 9.29
CA LEU A 537 7.06 -23.40 8.47
C LEU A 537 6.56 -24.85 8.49
N SER A 538 6.18 -25.37 9.67
CA SER A 538 5.61 -26.71 9.83
C SER A 538 4.33 -26.89 9.01
N GLN A 539 3.40 -25.94 9.05
CA GLN A 539 2.15 -26.00 8.28
C GLN A 539 2.40 -26.01 6.77
N GLN A 540 3.28 -25.15 6.28
CA GLN A 540 3.52 -25.03 4.84
C GLN A 540 4.25 -26.24 4.24
N LEU A 541 5.08 -26.92 5.04
CA LEU A 541 5.85 -28.08 4.60
C LEU A 541 5.23 -29.42 4.97
N GLY A 542 4.18 -29.44 5.79
CA GLY A 542 3.59 -30.68 6.30
C GLY A 542 4.55 -31.50 7.18
N ILE A 543 5.52 -30.83 7.83
CA ILE A 543 6.50 -31.46 8.72
C ILE A 543 6.13 -31.24 10.19
N THR A 544 6.65 -32.07 11.09
CA THR A 544 6.43 -31.89 12.54
C THR A 544 7.10 -30.61 13.04
N GLY A 545 6.55 -30.06 14.13
CA GLY A 545 7.08 -28.84 14.74
C GLY A 545 8.55 -28.98 15.20
N ASP A 546 8.96 -30.17 15.65
CA ASP A 546 10.33 -30.41 16.08
C ASP A 546 11.32 -30.39 14.90
N VAL A 547 10.94 -30.97 13.75
CA VAL A 547 11.76 -30.90 12.52
C VAL A 547 11.87 -29.47 12.02
N ALA A 548 10.77 -28.71 12.05
CA ALA A 548 10.78 -27.29 11.67
C ALA A 548 11.66 -26.44 12.61
N ARG A 549 11.62 -26.72 13.92
CA ARG A 549 12.45 -26.05 14.93
C ARG A 549 13.93 -26.35 14.71
N GLU A 550 14.29 -27.61 14.52
CA GLU A 550 15.67 -28.02 14.28
C GLU A 550 16.22 -27.36 13.01
N PHE A 551 15.45 -27.40 11.92
CA PHE A 551 15.82 -26.77 10.66
C PHE A 551 16.03 -25.26 10.81
N LEU A 552 15.09 -24.54 11.46
CA LEU A 552 15.23 -23.10 11.71
C LEU A 552 16.42 -22.79 12.62
N GLY A 553 16.69 -23.64 13.62
CA GLY A 553 17.87 -23.52 14.48
C GLY A 553 19.17 -23.56 13.67
N GLN A 554 19.30 -24.54 12.77
CA GLN A 554 20.46 -24.65 11.88
C GLN A 554 20.50 -23.51 10.85
N TYR A 555 19.36 -23.07 10.32
CA TYR A 555 19.26 -21.93 9.41
C TYR A 555 19.80 -20.66 10.05
N TRP A 556 19.33 -20.32 11.26
CA TRP A 556 19.76 -19.11 11.97
C TRP A 556 21.20 -19.19 12.48
N SER A 557 21.68 -20.39 12.78
CA SER A 557 23.11 -20.61 13.07
C SER A 557 23.97 -20.41 11.81
N THR A 558 23.44 -20.80 10.65
CA THR A 558 24.12 -20.64 9.36
C THR A 558 24.18 -19.17 8.94
N TYR A 559 23.06 -18.47 9.04
CA TYR A 559 22.88 -17.07 8.63
C TYR A 559 22.69 -16.14 9.82
N ALA A 560 23.70 -16.09 10.69
CA ALA A 560 23.63 -15.34 11.95
C ALA A 560 23.47 -13.83 11.72
N ARG A 561 24.15 -13.27 10.70
CA ARG A 561 24.09 -11.83 10.42
C ARG A 561 22.73 -11.42 9.87
N LEU A 562 22.09 -12.29 9.09
CA LEU A 562 20.70 -12.09 8.68
C LEU A 562 19.76 -12.03 9.89
N ARG A 563 19.93 -12.94 10.87
CA ARG A 563 19.12 -12.91 12.10
C ARG A 563 19.32 -11.63 12.89
N GLU A 564 20.58 -11.25 13.12
CA GLU A 564 20.95 -10.02 13.82
C GLU A 564 20.29 -8.80 13.18
N TYR A 565 20.37 -8.69 11.84
CA TYR A 565 19.73 -7.63 11.08
C TYR A 565 18.21 -7.58 11.32
N LEU A 566 17.50 -8.71 11.20
CA LEU A 566 16.05 -8.76 11.36
C LEU A 566 15.62 -8.39 12.79
N ASP A 567 16.37 -8.84 13.79
CA ASP A 567 16.11 -8.51 15.20
C ASP A 567 16.37 -7.03 15.49
N ASP A 568 17.40 -6.43 14.89
CA ASP A 568 17.67 -5.00 14.98
C ASP A 568 16.60 -4.14 14.31
N VAL A 569 16.14 -4.52 13.11
CA VAL A 569 15.02 -3.85 12.43
C VAL A 569 13.79 -3.87 13.33
N ARG A 570 13.45 -5.02 13.91
CA ARG A 570 12.31 -5.17 14.81
C ARG A 570 12.43 -4.29 16.05
N ARG A 571 13.62 -4.24 16.65
CA ARG A 571 13.90 -3.44 17.85
C ARG A 571 13.75 -1.95 17.55
N LYS A 572 14.43 -1.43 16.52
CA LYS A 572 14.33 -0.03 16.09
C LYS A 572 12.90 0.35 15.73
N ALA A 573 12.18 -0.52 15.02
CA ALA A 573 10.79 -0.30 14.66
C ALA A 573 9.89 -0.14 15.90
N ARG A 574 10.06 -0.96 16.94
CA ARG A 574 9.29 -0.83 18.19
C ARG A 574 9.62 0.46 18.94
N GLU A 575 10.90 0.84 18.95
CA GLU A 575 11.40 2.07 19.58
C GLU A 575 10.84 3.32 18.88
N GLU A 576 10.85 3.37 17.55
CA GLU A 576 10.47 4.55 16.77
C GLU A 576 8.99 4.57 16.34
N GLY A 577 8.35 3.41 16.27
CA GLY A 577 6.98 3.26 15.74
C GLY A 577 6.89 3.32 14.21
N LEU A 578 8.03 3.33 13.51
CA LEU A 578 8.12 3.36 12.05
C LEU A 578 9.33 2.55 11.56
N VAL A 579 9.35 2.27 10.25
CA VAL A 579 10.49 1.67 9.55
C VAL A 579 10.86 2.50 8.33
N VAL A 580 12.15 2.51 7.98
CA VAL A 580 12.70 3.26 6.84
C VAL A 580 13.48 2.31 5.92
N SER A 581 13.30 2.43 4.61
CA SER A 581 14.04 1.67 3.59
C SER A 581 15.41 2.30 3.32
N ALA A 582 16.27 1.60 2.57
CA ALA A 582 17.59 2.11 2.17
C ALA A 582 17.51 3.39 1.31
N THR A 583 16.43 3.56 0.56
CA THR A 583 16.15 4.73 -0.29
C THR A 583 15.49 5.89 0.48
N GLY A 584 15.17 5.70 1.76
CA GLY A 584 14.53 6.70 2.63
C GLY A 584 13.02 6.56 2.78
N ARG A 585 12.37 5.57 2.15
CA ARG A 585 10.90 5.41 2.20
C ARG A 585 10.48 5.01 3.59
N ARG A 586 9.42 5.64 4.10
CA ARG A 586 9.00 5.50 5.50
C ARG A 586 7.66 4.78 5.59
N ARG A 587 7.46 4.02 6.66
CA ARG A 587 6.17 3.43 7.00
C ARG A 587 5.94 3.48 8.50
N SER A 588 4.91 4.20 8.92
CA SER A 588 4.41 4.18 10.29
C SER A 588 3.66 2.88 10.57
N ILE A 589 3.94 2.25 11.71
CA ILE A 589 3.29 1.00 12.15
C ILE A 589 2.88 1.15 13.63
N PRO A 590 1.76 1.83 13.93
CA PRO A 590 1.33 2.11 15.29
C PRO A 590 1.13 0.85 16.16
N ASP A 591 0.72 -0.26 15.52
CA ASP A 591 0.43 -1.53 16.18
C ASP A 591 1.66 -2.25 16.77
N LEU A 592 2.89 -1.76 16.51
CA LEU A 592 4.11 -2.32 17.11
C LEU A 592 4.12 -2.22 18.64
N ARG A 593 3.37 -1.27 19.21
CA ARG A 593 3.19 -1.10 20.66
C ARG A 593 1.85 -1.65 21.18
N SER A 594 1.09 -2.35 20.33
CA SER A 594 -0.21 -2.89 20.70
C SER A 594 -0.08 -3.93 21.83
N PRO A 595 -0.92 -3.88 22.88
CA PRO A 595 -0.93 -4.93 23.90
C PRO A 595 -1.44 -6.27 23.34
N ASN A 596 -2.21 -6.24 22.24
CA ASN A 596 -2.68 -7.45 21.57
C ASN A 596 -1.52 -8.16 20.85
N PHE A 597 -1.18 -9.35 21.32
CA PHE A 597 -0.09 -10.16 20.78
C PHE A 597 -0.23 -10.46 19.28
N GLN A 598 -1.45 -10.71 18.78
CA GLN A 598 -1.67 -11.02 17.36
C GLN A 598 -1.45 -9.80 16.47
N LEU A 599 -1.98 -8.64 16.88
CA LEU A 599 -1.78 -7.37 16.16
C LEU A 599 -0.30 -6.97 16.17
N ARG A 600 0.34 -7.05 17.33
CA ARG A 600 1.77 -6.76 17.48
C ARG A 600 2.65 -7.71 16.66
N GLY A 601 2.34 -9.00 16.67
CA GLY A 601 3.07 -9.98 15.85
C GLY A 601 2.90 -9.74 14.34
N ALA A 602 1.72 -9.30 13.90
CA ALA A 602 1.50 -8.88 12.51
C ALA A 602 2.27 -7.59 12.17
N ALA A 603 2.30 -6.62 13.09
CA ALA A 603 3.06 -5.39 12.95
C ALA A 603 4.58 -5.65 12.88
N GLU A 604 5.11 -6.59 13.66
CA GLU A 604 6.52 -6.98 13.61
C GLU A 604 6.90 -7.64 12.29
N ARG A 605 6.06 -8.55 11.78
CA ARG A 605 6.26 -9.12 10.43
C ARG A 605 6.23 -8.03 9.36
N MET A 606 5.33 -7.08 9.50
CA MET A 606 5.25 -5.93 8.59
C MET A 606 6.53 -5.07 8.63
N ALA A 607 7.09 -4.85 9.82
CA ALA A 607 8.30 -4.07 10.03
C ALA A 607 9.53 -4.72 9.40
N ILE A 608 9.75 -6.02 9.62
CA ILE A 608 10.90 -6.73 9.04
C ILE A 608 10.80 -6.90 7.52
N ASN A 609 9.59 -7.08 6.96
CA ASN A 609 9.40 -7.27 5.53
C ASN A 609 9.64 -5.98 4.73
N PHE A 610 9.35 -4.84 5.36
CA PHE A 610 9.27 -3.56 4.67
C PHE A 610 10.58 -3.12 4.00
N PRO A 611 11.76 -3.13 4.66
CA PRO A 611 13.00 -2.69 4.03
C PRO A 611 13.32 -3.43 2.72
N MET A 612 13.12 -4.75 2.71
CA MET A 612 13.43 -5.60 1.56
C MET A 612 12.42 -5.40 0.43
N GLN A 613 11.13 -5.41 0.74
CA GLN A 613 10.07 -5.22 -0.27
C GLN A 613 10.06 -3.81 -0.85
N SER A 614 10.36 -2.80 -0.03
CA SER A 614 10.47 -1.41 -0.47
C SER A 614 11.66 -1.23 -1.38
N LEU A 615 12.84 -1.75 -1.02
CA LEU A 615 14.00 -1.62 -1.88
C LEU A 615 13.80 -2.36 -3.21
N ALA A 616 13.19 -3.56 -3.22
CA ALA A 616 12.84 -4.24 -4.46
C ALA A 616 11.91 -3.40 -5.35
N ALA A 617 10.88 -2.79 -4.75
CA ALA A 617 9.97 -1.90 -5.46
C ALA A 617 10.68 -0.65 -6.01
N ASP A 618 11.59 -0.06 -5.24
CA ASP A 618 12.33 1.14 -5.68
C ASP A 618 13.32 0.80 -6.81
N ILE A 619 13.99 -0.36 -6.74
CA ILE A 619 14.90 -0.83 -7.81
C ILE A 619 14.17 -1.00 -9.13
N ILE A 620 12.99 -1.63 -9.15
CA ILE A 620 12.23 -1.80 -10.39
C ILE A 620 11.69 -0.45 -10.90
N LYS A 621 11.27 0.46 -10.03
CA LYS A 621 10.85 1.81 -10.42
C LYS A 621 11.99 2.62 -11.04
N ILE A 622 13.19 2.58 -10.45
CA ILE A 622 14.39 3.20 -11.03
C ILE A 622 14.67 2.62 -12.42
N ALA A 623 14.59 1.29 -12.57
CA ALA A 623 14.77 0.64 -13.86
C ALA A 623 13.72 1.11 -14.88
N MET A 624 12.45 1.21 -14.49
CA MET A 624 11.37 1.69 -15.37
C MET A 624 11.63 3.11 -15.87
N VAL A 625 12.00 4.04 -14.98
CA VAL A 625 12.32 5.43 -15.32
C VAL A 625 13.52 5.51 -16.26
N ARG A 626 14.60 4.77 -15.98
CA ARG A 626 15.80 4.75 -16.83
C ARG A 626 15.54 4.10 -18.20
N LEU A 627 14.78 3.01 -18.22
CA LEU A 627 14.38 2.32 -19.45
C LEU A 627 13.56 3.24 -20.34
N HIS A 628 12.54 3.89 -19.78
CA HIS A 628 11.69 4.83 -20.49
C HIS A 628 12.52 5.96 -21.12
N ARG A 629 13.39 6.59 -20.33
CA ARG A 629 14.29 7.65 -20.81
C ARG A 629 15.21 7.20 -21.93
N GLU A 630 15.82 6.03 -21.83
CA GLU A 630 16.73 5.52 -22.87
C GLU A 630 16.00 5.02 -24.11
N ILE A 631 14.80 4.45 -23.98
CA ILE A 631 13.97 4.04 -25.12
C ILE A 631 13.55 5.27 -25.92
N ASP A 632 13.10 6.33 -25.25
CA ASP A 632 12.70 7.58 -25.91
C ASP A 632 13.91 8.30 -26.54
N ALA A 633 15.06 8.35 -25.85
CA ALA A 633 16.26 9.01 -26.35
C ALA A 633 16.85 8.34 -27.60
N ASP A 634 16.73 7.01 -27.70
CA ASP A 634 17.19 6.23 -28.84
C ASP A 634 16.11 6.09 -29.94
N GLU A 635 14.96 6.76 -29.77
CA GLU A 635 13.80 6.71 -30.69
C GLU A 635 13.30 5.28 -30.98
N ILE A 636 13.41 4.41 -29.98
CA ILE A 636 13.02 3.01 -30.08
C ILE A 636 11.48 2.92 -30.05
N GLU A 637 10.90 2.18 -31.01
CA GLU A 637 9.43 2.04 -31.09
C GLU A 637 8.85 1.14 -29.98
N GLY A 638 9.62 0.16 -29.50
CA GLY A 638 9.16 -0.78 -28.50
C GLY A 638 8.63 -0.13 -27.21
N ARG A 639 7.52 -0.66 -26.67
CA ARG A 639 6.78 -0.07 -25.55
C ARG A 639 6.75 -0.98 -24.33
N MET A 640 6.89 -0.37 -23.14
CA MET A 640 6.64 -1.04 -21.86
C MET A 640 5.13 -1.14 -21.62
N LEU A 641 4.63 -2.33 -21.31
CA LEU A 641 3.18 -2.60 -21.21
C LEU A 641 2.74 -2.81 -19.77
N LEU A 642 3.43 -3.69 -19.04
CA LEU A 642 3.01 -4.13 -17.72
C LEU A 642 4.22 -4.31 -16.79
N GLN A 643 3.98 -4.08 -15.51
CA GLN A 643 4.85 -4.45 -14.42
C GLN A 643 4.12 -5.47 -13.54
N VAL A 644 4.69 -6.66 -13.38
CA VAL A 644 4.07 -7.77 -12.64
C VAL A 644 5.10 -8.39 -11.71
N HIS A 645 4.94 -8.16 -10.40
CA HIS A 645 5.91 -8.56 -9.37
C HIS A 645 7.30 -7.93 -9.58
N ASP A 646 8.26 -8.67 -10.11
CA ASP A 646 9.62 -8.22 -10.40
C ASP A 646 9.92 -8.31 -11.93
N GLU A 647 8.87 -8.56 -12.74
CA GLU A 647 8.91 -8.71 -14.20
C GLU A 647 8.37 -7.44 -14.89
N LEU A 648 9.10 -6.98 -15.91
CA LEU A 648 8.65 -5.98 -16.89
C LEU A 648 8.31 -6.66 -18.21
N LEU A 649 7.18 -6.29 -18.80
CA LEU A 649 6.71 -6.78 -20.10
C LEU A 649 6.72 -5.66 -21.13
N PHE A 650 7.17 -6.00 -22.33
CA PHE A 650 7.30 -5.10 -23.45
C PHE A 650 6.66 -5.69 -24.71
N GLU A 651 6.24 -4.81 -25.61
CA GLU A 651 5.92 -5.13 -27.00
C GLU A 651 6.95 -4.42 -27.89
N VAL A 652 7.70 -5.19 -28.69
CA VAL A 652 8.89 -4.70 -29.39
C VAL A 652 8.84 -5.11 -30.86
N PRO A 653 9.11 -4.22 -31.83
CA PRO A 653 9.27 -4.61 -33.23
C PRO A 653 10.40 -5.64 -33.37
N ARG A 654 10.22 -6.67 -34.20
CA ARG A 654 11.25 -7.70 -34.39
C ARG A 654 12.58 -7.14 -34.87
N SER A 655 12.57 -6.03 -35.60
CA SER A 655 13.77 -5.33 -36.07
C SER A 655 14.61 -4.70 -34.95
N GLU A 656 14.00 -4.40 -33.80
CA GLU A 656 14.64 -3.75 -32.65
C GLU A 656 14.99 -4.74 -31.52
N LEU A 657 14.70 -6.03 -31.71
CA LEU A 657 14.84 -7.04 -30.66
C LEU A 657 16.27 -7.15 -30.12
N ASP A 658 17.28 -7.06 -30.99
CA ASP A 658 18.70 -7.15 -30.58
C ASP A 658 19.11 -5.95 -29.71
N GLN A 659 18.63 -4.74 -30.04
CA GLN A 659 18.86 -3.54 -29.24
C GLN A 659 18.18 -3.65 -27.87
N PHE A 660 16.95 -4.15 -27.81
CA PHE A 660 16.25 -4.42 -26.55
C PHE A 660 16.94 -5.49 -25.71
N ALA A 661 17.41 -6.56 -26.35
CA ALA A 661 18.09 -7.68 -25.71
C ALA A 661 19.38 -7.27 -24.99
N GLU A 662 20.09 -6.28 -25.52
CA GLU A 662 21.27 -5.70 -24.89
C GLU A 662 20.90 -4.65 -23.83
N LYS A 663 20.00 -3.72 -24.19
CA LYS A 663 19.71 -2.53 -23.39
C LYS A 663 18.95 -2.86 -22.10
N VAL A 664 17.92 -3.70 -22.17
CA VAL A 664 17.03 -3.95 -21.01
C VAL A 664 17.78 -4.59 -19.84
N PRO A 665 18.52 -5.71 -20.02
CA PRO A 665 19.30 -6.29 -18.93
C PRO A 665 20.33 -5.32 -18.36
N ARG A 666 21.04 -4.56 -19.21
CA ARG A 666 22.07 -3.61 -18.78
C ARG A 666 21.48 -2.52 -17.86
N ILE A 667 20.35 -1.93 -18.25
CA ILE A 667 19.72 -0.87 -17.45
C ILE A 667 19.14 -1.43 -16.15
N MET A 668 18.45 -2.56 -16.21
CA MET A 668 17.85 -3.18 -15.03
C MET A 668 18.92 -3.64 -14.02
N THR A 669 19.99 -4.29 -14.48
CA THR A 669 21.10 -4.69 -13.59
C THR A 669 21.84 -3.49 -13.01
N GLY A 670 21.94 -2.38 -13.75
CA GLY A 670 22.52 -1.12 -13.29
C GLY A 670 21.59 -0.23 -12.48
N ALA A 671 20.32 -0.61 -12.25
CA ALA A 671 19.33 0.24 -11.59
C ALA A 671 19.73 0.62 -10.15
N TYR A 672 20.43 -0.28 -9.45
CA TYR A 672 20.91 -0.07 -8.10
C TYR A 672 22.13 -0.95 -7.82
N GLU A 673 23.05 -0.48 -6.98
CA GLU A 673 24.24 -1.24 -6.62
C GLU A 673 23.96 -2.13 -5.40
N LEU A 674 23.99 -3.44 -5.60
CA LEU A 674 23.95 -4.44 -4.52
C LEU A 674 25.28 -5.18 -4.49
N GLU A 675 25.81 -5.46 -3.30
CA GLU A 675 27.01 -6.30 -3.13
C GLU A 675 26.87 -7.70 -3.74
N THR A 676 25.63 -8.21 -3.81
CA THR A 676 25.30 -9.49 -4.44
C THR A 676 25.29 -9.44 -5.96
N GLY A 677 25.35 -8.24 -6.56
CA GLY A 677 25.00 -8.00 -7.94
C GLY A 677 23.50 -8.20 -8.21
N ILE A 678 23.03 -7.65 -9.33
CA ILE A 678 21.66 -7.85 -9.82
C ILE A 678 21.73 -8.70 -11.08
N GLU A 679 20.82 -9.68 -11.19
CA GLU A 679 20.67 -10.52 -12.37
C GLU A 679 19.26 -10.40 -12.93
N VAL A 680 19.16 -10.40 -14.26
CA VAL A 680 17.90 -10.29 -15.00
C VAL A 680 17.83 -11.43 -16.00
N GLU A 681 16.70 -12.13 -16.03
CA GLU A 681 16.41 -13.11 -17.06
C GLU A 681 15.48 -12.50 -18.11
N THR A 682 15.91 -12.50 -19.37
CA THR A 682 15.08 -12.04 -20.49
C THR A 682 14.50 -13.18 -21.29
N LYS A 683 13.26 -13.00 -21.75
CA LYS A 683 12.54 -13.96 -22.60
C LYS A 683 11.85 -13.23 -23.75
N VAL A 684 11.67 -13.93 -24.86
CA VAL A 684 10.95 -13.43 -26.04
C VAL A 684 9.96 -14.45 -26.56
N GLY A 685 8.78 -14.00 -26.99
CA GLY A 685 7.75 -14.88 -27.53
C GLY A 685 6.64 -14.14 -28.26
N PRO A 686 5.72 -14.87 -28.91
CA PRO A 686 4.54 -14.28 -29.54
C PRO A 686 3.46 -13.88 -28.51
N ASN A 687 3.48 -14.48 -27.34
CA ASN A 687 2.58 -14.23 -26.22
C ASN A 687 3.32 -14.46 -24.89
N TRP A 688 2.71 -14.07 -23.78
CA TRP A 688 3.35 -14.10 -22.47
C TRP A 688 3.62 -15.52 -21.93
N ALA A 689 2.88 -16.53 -22.36
CA ALA A 689 3.13 -17.91 -21.94
C ALA A 689 4.23 -18.59 -22.76
N ASP A 690 4.25 -18.36 -24.08
CA ASP A 690 5.12 -19.06 -25.04
C ASP A 690 6.49 -18.37 -25.24
N MET A 691 6.97 -17.66 -24.21
CA MET A 691 8.27 -16.98 -24.26
C MET A 691 9.43 -17.94 -24.01
N LYS A 692 10.53 -17.76 -24.76
CA LYS A 692 11.77 -18.53 -24.62
C LYS A 692 12.88 -17.62 -24.13
N LYS A 693 13.79 -18.19 -23.32
CA LYS A 693 14.96 -17.47 -22.82
C LYS A 693 15.76 -16.89 -23.98
N LEU A 694 16.00 -15.59 -23.93
CA LEU A 694 16.82 -14.90 -24.89
C LEU A 694 18.29 -15.09 -24.48
N ALA A 695 19.13 -15.51 -25.42
CA ALA A 695 20.54 -15.73 -25.12
C ALA A 695 21.18 -14.38 -24.82
N VAL A 696 21.77 -14.24 -23.63
CA VAL A 696 22.48 -13.03 -23.25
C VAL A 696 23.65 -12.85 -24.21
N VAL A 697 23.64 -11.77 -24.99
CA VAL A 697 24.86 -11.28 -25.64
C VAL A 697 25.73 -10.78 -24.50
N ARG A 698 26.66 -11.61 -24.02
CA ARG A 698 27.67 -11.17 -23.06
C ARG A 698 28.51 -10.10 -23.77
N ALA A 699 28.39 -8.86 -23.32
CA ALA A 699 29.35 -7.81 -23.64
C ALA A 699 30.72 -8.13 -23.01
#